data_AF-A0A845HV81-F1
#
_entry.id   AF-A0A845HV81-F1
#
_cell.length_a   1.000
_cell.length_b   1.000
_cell.length_c   1.000
_cell.angle_alpha   90.00
_cell.angle_beta   90.00
_cell.angle_gamma   90.00
#
_symmetry.space_group_name_H-M   'P 1'
#
loop_
_entity.id
_entity.type
_entity.pdbx_description
1 polymer ?
#
loop_
_entity_poly.entity_id
_entity_poly.type
_entity_poly.pdbx_seq_one_letter_code
_entity_poly.pdbx_strand_id
1 'polypeptide(L)'
;MPRLYSTLLLALQARLRARRRAANLRAGRQGAAAHCGHVAPVQAGAGQRRHGLAQWHWLWLGALLLLGGLLIASHARYLVQTSALTPQASRTARAVQEFQAVLPGVRFEVPQQAGISLSLHPEAALLVLTGMQAAPPVRIDLCSQLRAPDDPRLLPLRLGYRFEDVQRLVGQNQSAALPQALRNVLLVSEQGVAAGMPLVQISGRAGADFNDPAGATLQLNWQAQRADVRWLSDASFGQIEQGSTASVSLRQQGWLMWGNEAALHIERRSNVTCPQAGELSVQLYRSASAGARAAENAAAQPALVQAFPARGRPLSSALQAGVYQVPAAPAAALEDASLFAALQAQGLLRLNAQGSIELAPPDLMQWQLLAPDQRVDGARVWQAVAHDAGSRKLLKRLYYQADGAYVRQQVELFNSERWLLAWRAPESAQSAVLAAGAMSSKAAPAGMRQQVASPQWQASLAPPGGNDGIAVPLASTAQMPVAATRLFAALPQGWQSWNRLANWPPGLQGGTRNVRLQLALPAAALGGEQLRLMLIGQVVQVEGATARSLPACTGRACRSASDVQQVLLSVLPGARSVQLQVTPLAFRAAEDERYRHLWVDHGQLRWQALPAASHRMAAGSAQAGSPAALQLLDRHGTALWRDGASTAEAAQAGLAPLLGLGRDHGSSVAGMLARLPGVPQQARLTLDLPLQALSQQVLECVGLRHGRWDGAQCLAGGPVPEGRHAGLVILDAENGDILAAAGAGMGDVSAANWAEVRDFDRTSPARSPLRLPAWQHDGGAHQSPGSTFKVVTALGLELAAQQDSQLDALLSGLPLPALNRLAQQRGFGFQTDAASYPLNPRLAHVTNYREQSLERRAQDGKLGLAQALTYSLNTWFAWTGELSDRSLFGRAEGGAPDLQALDAGALDSIRPIVAAAHKLGFEQRLRLDGGLLPADYDWRSWDALQATPAHIDPIHTRHELRQMSIGLRMQVTPLQMALASAAIAQGAVVTPRLLLALDSSNSVAPAQPALGIRLDRIRAGMKGVVDTGTGAGAFRSSALAALRPGLFGKTGTAPSGPDSATVWFTGWLEAGSLPGQRHRLALAAFVSHSEATGGEHAAPVLATVLAALAGPAHQNSEQKRN
;
A
#
# COMPACT_ATOMS: atom_id res chain seq x y z
N MET A 1 -37.84 -23.11 -56.14
CA MET A 1 -37.42 -23.23 -54.72
C MET A 1 -36.63 -22.05 -54.13
N PRO A 2 -35.90 -21.16 -54.85
CA PRO A 2 -35.17 -20.05 -54.21
C PRO A 2 -35.96 -18.73 -53.99
N ARG A 3 -37.16 -18.57 -54.58
CA ARG A 3 -37.96 -17.33 -54.46
C ARG A 3 -38.89 -17.26 -53.23
N LEU A 4 -39.20 -18.40 -52.59
CA LEU A 4 -40.06 -18.47 -51.40
C LEU A 4 -39.29 -18.16 -50.10
N TYR A 5 -38.00 -18.53 -50.03
CA TYR A 5 -37.15 -18.22 -48.88
C TYR A 5 -36.79 -16.73 -48.79
N SER A 6 -36.56 -16.08 -49.93
CA SER A 6 -36.26 -14.63 -49.97
C SER A 6 -37.49 -13.78 -49.61
N THR A 7 -38.69 -14.19 -50.02
CA THR A 7 -39.95 -13.52 -49.65
C THR A 7 -40.30 -13.72 -48.18
N LEU A 8 -40.04 -14.90 -47.60
CA LEU A 8 -40.21 -15.13 -46.16
C LEU A 8 -39.23 -14.32 -45.31
N LEU A 9 -37.96 -14.21 -45.73
CA LEU A 9 -36.95 -13.40 -45.01
C LEU A 9 -37.25 -11.89 -45.10
N LEU A 10 -37.71 -11.40 -46.26
CA LEU A 10 -38.14 -10.01 -46.44
C LEU A 10 -39.39 -9.70 -45.62
N ALA A 11 -40.36 -10.62 -45.56
CA ALA A 11 -41.55 -10.48 -44.73
C ALA A 11 -41.22 -10.48 -43.22
N LEU A 12 -40.24 -11.31 -42.79
CA LEU A 12 -39.78 -11.35 -41.40
C LEU A 12 -39.06 -10.05 -41.01
N GLN A 13 -38.21 -9.52 -41.89
CA GLN A 13 -37.53 -8.23 -41.67
C GLN A 13 -38.51 -7.06 -41.63
N ALA A 14 -39.54 -7.04 -42.49
CA ALA A 14 -40.59 -6.03 -42.47
C ALA A 14 -41.40 -6.08 -41.15
N ARG A 15 -41.73 -7.28 -40.66
CA ARG A 15 -42.44 -7.48 -39.37
C ARG A 15 -41.62 -7.04 -38.17
N LEU A 16 -40.31 -7.29 -38.17
CA LEU A 16 -39.40 -6.84 -37.10
C LEU A 16 -39.21 -5.32 -37.10
N ARG A 17 -39.16 -4.69 -38.29
CA ARG A 17 -39.14 -3.21 -38.41
C ARG A 17 -40.44 -2.57 -37.93
N ALA A 18 -41.60 -3.17 -38.24
CA ALA A 18 -42.90 -2.70 -37.76
C ALA A 18 -43.04 -2.83 -36.23
N ARG A 19 -42.56 -3.93 -35.63
CA ARG A 19 -42.53 -4.12 -34.17
C ARG A 19 -41.62 -3.11 -33.46
N ARG A 20 -40.44 -2.79 -34.02
CA ARG A 20 -39.56 -1.75 -33.47
C ARG A 20 -40.17 -0.35 -33.56
N ARG A 21 -40.88 -0.01 -34.64
CA ARG A 21 -41.64 1.26 -34.75
C ARG A 21 -42.78 1.34 -33.73
N ALA A 22 -43.51 0.25 -33.49
CA ALA A 22 -44.60 0.21 -32.52
C ALA A 22 -44.15 0.22 -31.04
N ALA A 23 -42.93 -0.22 -30.76
CA ALA A 23 -42.29 -0.12 -29.44
C ALA A 23 -41.77 1.30 -29.17
N ASN A 24 -41.14 1.94 -30.16
CA ASN A 24 -40.65 3.32 -30.05
C ASN A 24 -41.79 4.35 -29.96
N LEU A 25 -42.96 4.08 -30.57
CA LEU A 25 -44.16 4.92 -30.41
C LEU A 25 -44.84 4.77 -29.04
N ARG A 26 -44.59 3.69 -28.30
CA ARG A 26 -45.12 3.46 -26.94
C ARG A 26 -44.18 3.97 -25.84
N ALA A 27 -42.89 4.08 -26.11
CA ALA A 27 -41.91 4.69 -25.22
C ALA A 27 -41.97 6.25 -25.20
N GLY A 28 -42.71 6.87 -26.13
CA GLY A 28 -42.84 8.33 -26.27
C GLY A 28 -44.07 8.96 -25.59
N ARG A 29 -44.85 8.21 -24.79
CA ARG A 29 -46.02 8.74 -24.06
C ARG A 29 -46.10 8.16 -22.64
N GLN A 30 -45.21 8.60 -21.75
CA GLN A 30 -45.48 8.63 -20.30
C GLN A 30 -44.82 9.87 -19.72
N GLY A 31 -45.65 10.87 -19.44
CA GLY A 31 -45.25 12.17 -18.92
C GLY A 31 -46.44 13.13 -18.90
N ALA A 32 -47.51 12.76 -18.20
CA ALA A 32 -48.54 13.69 -17.73
C ALA A 32 -49.33 13.04 -16.59
N ALA A 33 -49.46 13.79 -15.50
CA ALA A 33 -50.00 13.41 -14.21
C ALA A 33 -51.53 13.21 -14.17
N ALA A 34 -52.01 12.45 -13.20
CA ALA A 34 -53.29 12.62 -12.50
C ALA A 34 -53.31 11.65 -11.30
N HIS A 35 -53.29 12.09 -10.03
CA HIS A 35 -54.41 12.61 -9.22
C HIS A 35 -55.62 11.68 -9.11
N CYS A 36 -55.97 11.39 -7.85
CA CYS A 36 -57.02 10.53 -7.34
C CYS A 36 -58.43 10.86 -7.85
N GLY A 37 -59.29 9.84 -7.93
CA GLY A 37 -60.73 10.06 -8.04
C GLY A 37 -61.56 8.80 -8.35
N HIS A 38 -62.11 8.22 -7.29
CA HIS A 38 -63.40 7.52 -7.17
C HIS A 38 -63.82 6.31 -8.04
N VAL A 39 -64.59 5.49 -7.34
CA VAL A 39 -65.12 4.14 -7.61
C VAL A 39 -66.50 4.21 -8.29
N ALA A 40 -66.86 3.11 -8.96
CA ALA A 40 -68.20 2.55 -9.21
C ALA A 40 -68.80 2.70 -10.64
N PRO A 41 -69.75 1.83 -11.06
CA PRO A 41 -69.44 0.77 -12.04
C PRO A 41 -70.45 0.71 -13.22
N VAL A 42 -70.09 0.12 -14.36
CA VAL A 42 -71.08 -0.23 -15.40
C VAL A 42 -70.84 -1.62 -16.00
N GLN A 43 -71.73 -2.51 -15.56
CA GLN A 43 -72.41 -3.63 -16.23
C GLN A 43 -71.72 -4.37 -17.39
N ALA A 44 -71.51 -5.66 -17.13
CA ALA A 44 -71.28 -6.71 -18.10
C ALA A 44 -72.57 -7.06 -18.86
N GLY A 45 -72.50 -7.03 -20.20
CA GLY A 45 -73.45 -7.65 -21.10
C GLY A 45 -72.81 -8.86 -21.77
N ALA A 46 -73.38 -10.03 -21.52
CA ALA A 46 -72.93 -11.33 -22.01
C ALA A 46 -73.12 -11.48 -23.53
N GLY A 47 -72.15 -12.14 -24.18
CA GLY A 47 -72.25 -12.64 -25.55
C GLY A 47 -71.44 -13.92 -25.70
N GLN A 48 -72.09 -15.06 -25.47
CA GLN A 48 -71.56 -16.41 -25.69
C GLN A 48 -71.26 -16.70 -27.16
N ARG A 49 -70.31 -17.64 -27.37
CA ARG A 49 -70.05 -18.57 -28.51
C ARG A 49 -68.64 -18.37 -29.09
N ARG A 50 -67.80 -19.38 -29.31
CA ARG A 50 -67.90 -20.85 -29.27
C ARG A 50 -66.49 -21.39 -28.99
N HIS A 51 -66.35 -22.26 -27.98
CA HIS A 51 -65.15 -23.06 -27.75
C HIS A 51 -65.17 -24.29 -28.67
N GLY A 52 -64.08 -24.50 -29.39
CA GLY A 52 -63.83 -25.70 -30.18
C GLY A 52 -62.88 -25.35 -31.31
N LEU A 53 -61.62 -25.77 -31.17
CA LEU A 53 -60.45 -25.67 -32.09
C LEU A 53 -59.22 -24.93 -31.53
N ALA A 54 -59.30 -24.28 -30.36
CA ALA A 54 -58.14 -23.55 -29.82
C ALA A 54 -57.16 -24.41 -28.99
N GLN A 55 -57.55 -25.57 -28.44
CA GLN A 55 -56.71 -26.29 -27.47
C GLN A 55 -55.49 -27.02 -28.07
N TRP A 56 -55.54 -27.42 -29.36
CA TRP A 56 -54.43 -28.17 -29.97
C TRP A 56 -53.24 -27.29 -30.37
N HIS A 57 -53.49 -26.02 -30.70
CA HIS A 57 -52.40 -25.10 -31.04
C HIS A 57 -51.56 -24.69 -29.82
N TRP A 58 -52.15 -24.61 -28.63
CA TRP A 58 -51.41 -24.30 -27.39
C TRP A 58 -50.55 -25.47 -26.91
N LEU A 59 -51.00 -26.72 -27.11
CA LEU A 59 -50.21 -27.91 -26.79
C LEU A 59 -48.99 -28.05 -27.73
N TRP A 60 -49.16 -27.78 -29.03
CA TRP A 60 -48.05 -27.77 -29.99
C TRP A 60 -47.05 -26.62 -29.74
N LEU A 61 -47.52 -25.44 -29.35
CA LEU A 61 -46.64 -24.32 -28.99
C LEU A 61 -45.85 -24.64 -27.70
N GLY A 62 -46.50 -25.28 -26.72
CA GLY A 62 -45.86 -25.73 -25.49
C GLY A 62 -44.79 -26.79 -25.75
N ALA A 63 -45.07 -27.77 -26.62
CA ALA A 63 -44.11 -28.79 -27.01
C ALA A 63 -42.90 -28.19 -27.78
N LEU A 64 -43.13 -27.24 -28.70
CA LEU A 64 -42.06 -26.55 -29.43
C LEU A 64 -41.20 -25.65 -28.52
N LEU A 65 -41.81 -25.00 -27.52
CA LEU A 65 -41.07 -24.21 -26.52
C LEU A 65 -40.26 -25.11 -25.58
N LEU A 66 -40.77 -26.28 -25.20
CA LEU A 66 -40.03 -27.26 -24.41
C LEU A 66 -38.90 -27.91 -25.20
N LEU A 67 -39.13 -28.27 -26.47
CA LEU A 67 -38.08 -28.75 -27.37
C LEU A 67 -37.03 -27.68 -27.64
N GLY A 68 -37.42 -26.44 -27.89
CA GLY A 68 -36.50 -25.31 -28.03
C GLY A 68 -35.71 -25.05 -26.75
N GLY A 69 -36.36 -25.13 -25.58
CA GLY A 69 -35.71 -25.02 -24.27
C GLY A 69 -34.73 -26.16 -23.99
N LEU A 70 -35.08 -27.39 -24.34
CA LEU A 70 -34.20 -28.57 -24.24
C LEU A 70 -33.03 -28.49 -25.21
N LEU A 71 -33.23 -27.97 -26.42
CA LEU A 71 -32.18 -27.81 -27.42
C LEU A 71 -31.23 -26.66 -27.06
N ILE A 72 -31.74 -25.57 -26.48
CA ILE A 72 -30.90 -24.49 -25.92
C ILE A 72 -30.15 -25.00 -24.68
N ALA A 73 -30.80 -25.75 -23.79
CA ALA A 73 -30.16 -26.30 -22.60
C ALA A 73 -29.13 -27.39 -22.95
N SER A 74 -29.39 -28.24 -23.94
CA SER A 74 -28.45 -29.25 -24.42
C SER A 74 -27.31 -28.62 -25.20
N HIS A 75 -27.56 -27.59 -26.01
CA HIS A 75 -26.50 -26.85 -26.70
C HIS A 75 -25.67 -26.01 -25.74
N ALA A 76 -26.28 -25.45 -24.69
CA ALA A 76 -25.57 -24.78 -23.60
C ALA A 76 -24.73 -25.77 -22.77
N ARG A 77 -25.26 -26.96 -22.46
CA ARG A 77 -24.51 -28.04 -21.79
C ARG A 77 -23.40 -28.60 -22.68
N TYR A 78 -23.64 -28.74 -23.98
CA TYR A 78 -22.66 -29.18 -24.97
C TYR A 78 -21.54 -28.14 -25.10
N LEU A 79 -21.87 -26.84 -25.21
CA LEU A 79 -20.88 -25.76 -25.21
C LEU A 79 -20.08 -25.73 -23.89
N VAL A 80 -20.72 -25.95 -22.73
CA VAL A 80 -20.02 -26.06 -21.43
C VAL A 80 -19.13 -27.32 -21.35
N GLN A 81 -19.49 -28.41 -22.01
CA GLN A 81 -18.70 -29.64 -22.06
C GLN A 81 -17.57 -29.60 -23.09
N THR A 82 -17.74 -28.89 -24.22
CA THR A 82 -16.70 -28.73 -25.25
C THR A 82 -15.79 -27.52 -25.03
N SER A 83 -16.20 -26.56 -24.19
CA SER A 83 -15.34 -25.46 -23.75
C SER A 83 -15.00 -25.66 -22.28
N ALA A 84 -13.89 -26.35 -22.02
CA ALA A 84 -13.23 -26.41 -20.71
C ALA A 84 -12.69 -25.02 -20.31
N LEU A 85 -13.56 -24.02 -20.18
CA LEU A 85 -13.23 -22.66 -19.77
C LEU A 85 -13.57 -22.50 -18.29
N THR A 86 -12.93 -23.29 -17.42
CA THR A 86 -12.74 -22.80 -16.06
C THR A 86 -11.88 -21.54 -16.14
N PRO A 87 -12.12 -20.50 -15.31
CA PRO A 87 -11.27 -19.31 -15.25
C PRO A 87 -9.79 -19.64 -15.03
N GLN A 88 -9.50 -20.81 -14.43
CA GLN A 88 -8.16 -21.34 -14.26
C GLN A 88 -7.57 -21.87 -15.57
N ALA A 89 -8.30 -22.70 -16.32
CA ALA A 89 -7.85 -23.19 -17.63
C ALA A 89 -7.57 -22.05 -18.63
N SER A 90 -8.41 -21.00 -18.64
CA SER A 90 -8.17 -19.81 -19.48
C SER A 90 -6.94 -19.00 -19.05
N ARG A 91 -6.65 -18.91 -17.74
CA ARG A 91 -5.43 -18.25 -17.23
C ARG A 91 -4.19 -19.04 -17.63
N THR A 92 -4.22 -20.36 -17.43
CA THR A 92 -3.13 -21.27 -17.78
C THR A 92 -2.84 -21.24 -19.29
N ALA A 93 -3.87 -21.29 -20.15
CA ALA A 93 -3.68 -21.20 -21.60
C ALA A 93 -2.99 -19.90 -22.04
N ARG A 94 -3.33 -18.76 -21.40
CA ARG A 94 -2.67 -17.47 -21.69
C ARG A 94 -1.24 -17.41 -21.17
N ALA A 95 -1.01 -17.87 -19.94
CA ALA A 95 0.32 -17.93 -19.34
C ALA A 95 1.28 -18.77 -20.21
N VAL A 96 0.80 -19.89 -20.77
CA VAL A 96 1.58 -20.70 -21.72
C VAL A 96 1.79 -19.99 -23.06
N GLN A 97 0.80 -19.21 -23.53
CA GLN A 97 0.90 -18.47 -24.78
C GLN A 97 1.97 -17.37 -24.75
N GLU A 98 2.31 -16.82 -23.59
CA GLU A 98 3.40 -15.84 -23.44
C GLU A 98 4.74 -16.41 -23.91
N PHE A 99 4.98 -17.71 -23.74
CA PHE A 99 6.21 -18.38 -24.18
C PHE A 99 6.27 -18.63 -25.70
N GLN A 100 5.19 -18.40 -26.46
CA GLN A 100 5.13 -18.70 -27.91
C GLN A 100 6.22 -17.98 -28.71
N ALA A 101 6.62 -16.78 -28.30
CA ALA A 101 7.65 -16.02 -29.00
C ALA A 101 9.06 -16.62 -28.86
N VAL A 102 9.29 -17.46 -27.84
CA VAL A 102 10.63 -17.96 -27.47
C VAL A 102 10.72 -19.49 -27.57
N LEU A 103 9.62 -20.20 -27.35
CA LEU A 103 9.53 -21.66 -27.33
C LEU A 103 8.37 -22.16 -28.23
N PRO A 104 8.28 -21.75 -29.51
CA PRO A 104 7.13 -22.11 -30.35
C PRO A 104 7.04 -23.63 -30.52
N GLY A 105 5.87 -24.20 -30.20
CA GLY A 105 5.63 -25.63 -30.36
C GLY A 105 6.33 -26.53 -29.33
N VAL A 106 6.99 -25.96 -28.33
CA VAL A 106 7.69 -26.75 -27.29
C VAL A 106 6.71 -27.34 -26.29
N ARG A 107 6.97 -28.59 -25.91
CA ARG A 107 6.30 -29.28 -24.80
C ARG A 107 7.22 -29.29 -23.59
N PHE A 108 6.70 -28.91 -22.43
CA PHE A 108 7.45 -28.97 -21.16
C PHE A 108 6.54 -29.40 -20.00
N GLU A 109 7.15 -29.80 -18.89
CA GLU A 109 6.47 -30.24 -17.67
C GLU A 109 6.81 -29.31 -16.51
N VAL A 110 5.81 -29.00 -15.69
CA VAL A 110 5.96 -28.40 -14.37
C VAL A 110 5.78 -29.51 -13.33
N PRO A 111 6.85 -29.94 -12.64
CA PRO A 111 6.78 -31.04 -11.68
C PRO A 111 5.82 -30.73 -10.53
N GLN A 112 5.22 -31.78 -9.95
CA GLN A 112 4.48 -31.68 -8.68
C GLN A 112 5.40 -31.62 -7.46
N GLN A 113 6.57 -32.25 -7.54
CA GLN A 113 7.54 -32.27 -6.46
C GLN A 113 8.23 -30.92 -6.36
N ALA A 114 8.40 -30.43 -5.13
CA ALA A 114 9.13 -29.20 -4.88
C ALA A 114 10.60 -29.35 -5.30
N GLY A 115 11.13 -28.30 -5.92
CA GLY A 115 12.51 -28.27 -6.39
C GLY A 115 12.70 -27.46 -7.67
N ILE A 116 13.93 -27.53 -8.16
CA ILE A 116 14.42 -26.80 -9.33
C ILE A 116 14.64 -27.81 -10.46
N SER A 117 14.03 -27.55 -11.61
CA SER A 117 14.29 -28.29 -12.85
C SER A 117 14.73 -27.37 -13.97
N LEU A 118 15.62 -27.88 -14.82
CA LEU A 118 16.18 -27.19 -15.98
C LEU A 118 15.99 -28.09 -17.20
N SER A 119 15.49 -27.52 -18.30
CA SER A 119 15.44 -28.21 -19.59
C SER A 119 16.04 -27.34 -20.70
N LEU A 120 16.84 -27.95 -21.56
CA LEU A 120 17.43 -27.29 -22.73
C LEU A 120 16.56 -27.54 -23.95
N HIS A 121 16.26 -26.48 -24.69
CA HIS A 121 15.60 -26.53 -25.99
C HIS A 121 16.48 -25.79 -27.03
N PRO A 122 16.32 -26.06 -28.34
CA PRO A 122 17.21 -25.49 -29.37
C PRO A 122 17.36 -23.97 -29.33
N GLU A 123 16.30 -23.25 -28.96
CA GLU A 123 16.25 -21.77 -28.97
C GLU A 123 16.27 -21.14 -27.57
N ALA A 124 16.17 -21.92 -26.50
CA ALA A 124 16.10 -21.41 -25.12
C ALA A 124 16.34 -22.49 -24.06
N ALA A 125 16.83 -22.07 -22.89
CA ALA A 125 16.78 -22.86 -21.67
C ALA A 125 15.53 -22.52 -20.86
N LEU A 126 14.91 -23.52 -20.23
CA LEU A 126 13.76 -23.35 -19.36
C LEU A 126 14.13 -23.70 -17.92
N LEU A 127 13.79 -22.81 -16.99
CA LEU A 127 13.91 -22.98 -15.54
C LEU A 127 12.51 -23.10 -14.93
N VAL A 128 12.30 -24.11 -14.11
CA VAL A 128 11.06 -24.29 -13.34
C VAL A 128 11.40 -24.43 -11.85
N LEU A 129 10.80 -23.56 -11.04
CA LEU A 129 10.87 -23.55 -9.58
C LEU A 129 9.51 -23.94 -8.99
N THR A 130 9.34 -25.20 -8.60
CA THR A 130 8.11 -25.70 -7.99
C THR A 130 8.25 -25.69 -6.46
N GLY A 131 7.25 -25.20 -5.72
CA GLY A 131 7.23 -25.32 -4.25
C GLY A 131 8.40 -24.62 -3.54
N MET A 132 9.04 -23.66 -4.21
CA MET A 132 10.19 -22.92 -3.68
C MET A 132 9.71 -21.70 -2.88
N GLN A 133 10.29 -21.49 -1.71
CA GLN A 133 10.08 -20.33 -0.86
C GLN A 133 11.20 -19.30 -1.10
N ALA A 134 10.81 -18.07 -1.39
CA ALA A 134 11.75 -16.95 -1.55
C ALA A 134 11.98 -16.24 -0.21
N ALA A 135 13.24 -15.98 0.13
CA ALA A 135 13.61 -15.04 1.20
C ALA A 135 13.30 -13.59 0.79
N PRO A 136 13.24 -12.63 1.73
CA PRO A 136 13.21 -11.21 1.38
C PRO A 136 14.40 -10.82 0.49
N PRO A 137 14.20 -10.00 -0.56
CA PRO A 137 15.31 -9.58 -1.42
C PRO A 137 16.20 -8.56 -0.70
N VAL A 138 17.51 -8.76 -0.80
CA VAL A 138 18.52 -7.78 -0.37
C VAL A 138 18.83 -6.87 -1.55
N ARG A 139 18.73 -5.55 -1.34
CA ARG A 139 18.98 -4.54 -2.38
C ARG A 139 20.27 -3.80 -2.10
N ILE A 140 21.10 -3.67 -3.13
CA ILE A 140 22.41 -3.04 -3.05
C ILE A 140 22.46 -1.92 -4.07
N ASP A 141 22.55 -0.69 -3.59
CA ASP A 141 22.80 0.47 -4.46
C ASP A 141 24.21 0.33 -5.08
N LEU A 142 24.30 0.18 -6.40
CA LEU A 142 25.58 -0.08 -7.06
C LEU A 142 26.49 1.15 -7.06
N CYS A 143 25.96 2.36 -6.87
CA CYS A 143 26.77 3.57 -6.71
C CYS A 143 27.59 3.52 -5.42
N SER A 144 27.07 2.88 -4.36
CA SER A 144 27.83 2.66 -3.11
C SER A 144 28.99 1.66 -3.27
N GLN A 145 28.92 0.85 -4.33
CA GLN A 145 29.87 -0.21 -4.67
C GLN A 145 30.90 0.21 -5.73
N LEU A 146 30.73 1.36 -6.38
CA LEU A 146 31.72 1.89 -7.33
C LEU A 146 33.05 2.21 -6.62
N ARG A 147 34.16 2.06 -7.34
CA ARG A 147 35.50 2.38 -6.83
C ARG A 147 35.65 3.87 -6.53
N ALA A 148 35.02 4.71 -7.35
CA ALA A 148 34.87 6.15 -7.18
C ALA A 148 33.59 6.61 -7.90
N PRO A 149 32.99 7.77 -7.56
CA PRO A 149 31.75 8.24 -8.18
C PRO A 149 31.81 8.36 -9.71
N ASP A 150 32.98 8.64 -10.26
CA ASP A 150 33.30 8.81 -11.69
C ASP A 150 33.90 7.55 -12.34
N ASP A 151 34.14 6.49 -11.57
CA ASP A 151 34.72 5.23 -12.04
C ASP A 151 33.66 4.12 -12.01
N PRO A 152 33.10 3.70 -13.16
CA PRO A 152 32.01 2.72 -13.20
C PRO A 152 32.44 1.31 -12.81
N ARG A 153 33.72 1.09 -12.46
CA ARG A 153 34.20 -0.21 -11.97
C ARG A 153 33.73 -0.46 -10.55
N LEU A 154 33.15 -1.64 -10.33
CA LEU A 154 32.74 -2.10 -9.01
C LEU A 154 33.95 -2.54 -8.18
N LEU A 155 33.93 -2.19 -6.90
CA LEU A 155 34.62 -2.96 -5.87
C LEU A 155 33.98 -4.36 -5.81
N PRO A 156 34.75 -5.45 -5.63
CA PRO A 156 34.20 -6.79 -5.61
C PRO A 156 33.08 -6.94 -4.57
N LEU A 157 31.88 -7.26 -5.06
CA LEU A 157 30.74 -7.60 -4.21
C LEU A 157 30.82 -9.07 -3.85
N ARG A 158 30.63 -9.40 -2.58
CA ARG A 158 30.88 -10.74 -2.02
C ARG A 158 29.59 -11.30 -1.42
N LEU A 159 29.10 -12.42 -1.95
CA LEU A 159 27.85 -13.08 -1.52
C LEU A 159 28.14 -14.51 -1.07
N GLY A 160 27.38 -14.99 -0.08
CA GLY A 160 27.52 -16.37 0.43
C GLY A 160 28.68 -16.58 1.40
N TYR A 161 29.32 -15.49 1.85
CA TYR A 161 30.45 -15.56 2.77
C TYR A 161 29.99 -15.89 4.19
N ARG A 162 30.86 -16.52 4.98
CA ARG A 162 30.64 -16.71 6.42
C ARG A 162 31.44 -15.70 7.21
N PHE A 163 31.12 -15.56 8.50
CA PHE A 163 31.84 -14.62 9.34
C PHE A 163 33.32 -14.98 9.45
N GLU A 164 33.66 -16.26 9.56
CA GLU A 164 35.05 -16.77 9.54
C GLU A 164 35.86 -16.29 8.32
N ASP A 165 35.23 -16.19 7.14
CA ASP A 165 35.88 -15.70 5.94
C ASP A 165 36.17 -14.20 6.04
N VAL A 166 35.24 -13.43 6.60
CA VAL A 166 35.44 -12.00 6.89
C VAL A 166 36.55 -11.81 7.90
N GLN A 167 36.62 -12.63 8.97
CA GLN A 167 37.70 -12.56 9.95
C GLN A 167 39.07 -12.76 9.28
N ARG A 168 39.17 -13.72 8.35
CA ARG A 168 40.37 -13.97 7.56
C ARG A 168 40.75 -12.77 6.68
N LEU A 169 39.78 -12.18 5.97
CA LEU A 169 39.99 -10.99 5.13
C LEU A 169 40.42 -9.77 5.95
N VAL A 170 39.79 -9.54 7.10
CA VAL A 170 40.16 -8.45 8.03
C VAL A 170 41.56 -8.67 8.59
N GLY A 171 41.94 -9.91 8.89
CA GLY A 171 43.31 -10.26 9.29
C GLY A 171 44.33 -9.94 8.19
N GLN A 172 44.06 -10.34 6.95
CA GLN A 172 44.92 -10.05 5.79
C GLN A 172 45.08 -8.56 5.54
N ASN A 173 44.00 -7.79 5.65
CA ASN A 173 44.01 -6.33 5.48
C ASN A 173 44.92 -5.60 6.47
N GLN A 174 45.19 -6.17 7.64
CA GLN A 174 46.06 -5.52 8.65
C GLN A 174 47.53 -5.56 8.26
N SER A 175 47.95 -6.59 7.54
CA SER A 175 49.32 -6.74 7.05
C SER A 175 49.50 -6.29 5.60
N ALA A 176 48.42 -5.96 4.90
CA ALA A 176 48.46 -5.60 3.48
C ALA A 176 48.86 -4.14 3.27
N ALA A 177 49.76 -3.89 2.32
CA ALA A 177 50.11 -2.54 1.88
C ALA A 177 48.90 -1.79 1.26
N LEU A 178 47.98 -2.53 0.64
CA LEU A 178 46.72 -2.03 0.08
C LEU A 178 45.56 -2.89 0.59
N PRO A 179 44.87 -2.45 1.66
CA PRO A 179 43.73 -3.18 2.21
C PRO A 179 42.59 -3.32 1.20
N GLN A 180 41.96 -4.49 1.15
CA GLN A 180 40.78 -4.73 0.34
C GLN A 180 39.55 -4.07 0.99
N ALA A 181 38.73 -3.38 0.20
CA ALA A 181 37.45 -2.86 0.68
C ALA A 181 36.47 -4.02 0.97
N LEU A 182 35.90 -4.01 2.18
CA LEU A 182 34.85 -4.94 2.63
C LEU A 182 33.52 -4.17 2.69
N ARG A 183 32.95 -3.91 1.51
CA ARG A 183 31.65 -3.25 1.35
C ARG A 183 30.59 -4.25 0.94
N ASN A 184 29.38 -4.09 1.50
CA ASN A 184 28.21 -4.91 1.24
C ASN A 184 28.56 -6.41 1.17
N VAL A 185 29.26 -6.94 2.18
CA VAL A 185 29.54 -8.38 2.23
C VAL A 185 28.29 -9.08 2.74
N LEU A 186 27.66 -9.88 1.87
CA LEU A 186 26.41 -10.55 2.15
C LEU A 186 26.69 -11.92 2.76
N LEU A 187 26.45 -12.01 4.06
CA LEU A 187 26.69 -13.19 4.87
C LEU A 187 25.55 -14.17 4.83
N VAL A 188 25.92 -15.44 4.97
CA VAL A 188 24.99 -16.53 5.19
C VAL A 188 25.22 -17.18 6.55
N SER A 189 24.15 -17.72 7.12
CA SER A 189 24.24 -18.51 8.35
C SER A 189 25.06 -19.78 8.15
N GLU A 190 25.76 -20.22 9.20
CA GLU A 190 26.54 -21.47 9.18
C GLU A 190 25.65 -22.72 9.10
N GLN A 191 24.37 -22.58 9.46
CA GLN A 191 23.36 -23.63 9.48
C GLN A 191 22.05 -23.07 8.90
N GLY A 192 21.34 -23.84 8.09
CA GLY A 192 19.99 -23.46 7.63
C GLY A 192 19.88 -23.18 6.13
N VAL A 193 19.17 -22.12 5.77
CA VAL A 193 18.59 -21.84 4.43
C VAL A 193 19.64 -21.73 3.32
N ALA A 194 20.86 -21.34 3.67
CA ALA A 194 21.98 -21.15 2.74
C ALA A 194 23.03 -22.26 2.83
N ALA A 195 22.70 -23.42 3.41
CA ALA A 195 23.62 -24.55 3.48
C ALA A 195 24.16 -24.94 2.09
N GLY A 196 25.48 -25.05 1.99
CA GLY A 196 26.17 -25.36 0.73
C GLY A 196 26.14 -24.25 -0.32
N MET A 197 25.74 -23.02 0.05
CA MET A 197 25.77 -21.87 -0.85
C MET A 197 27.22 -21.62 -1.35
N PRO A 198 27.42 -21.41 -2.66
CA PRO A 198 28.71 -21.01 -3.21
C PRO A 198 29.17 -19.63 -2.72
N LEU A 199 30.48 -19.45 -2.58
CA LEU A 199 31.09 -18.12 -2.46
C LEU A 199 31.02 -17.45 -3.83
N VAL A 200 30.31 -16.33 -3.91
CA VAL A 200 30.12 -15.59 -5.17
C VAL A 200 30.79 -14.23 -5.09
N GLN A 201 31.51 -13.88 -6.15
CA GLN A 201 32.08 -12.55 -6.35
C GLN A 201 31.53 -11.92 -7.63
N ILE A 202 30.98 -10.71 -7.51
CA ILE A 202 30.51 -9.92 -8.66
C ILE A 202 31.45 -8.72 -8.84
N SER A 203 31.90 -8.53 -10.07
CA SER A 203 32.81 -7.45 -10.47
C SER A 203 32.53 -7.00 -11.90
N GLY A 204 33.19 -5.93 -12.35
CA GLY A 204 33.05 -5.41 -13.72
C GLY A 204 32.65 -3.95 -13.73
N ARG A 205 32.19 -3.48 -14.90
CA ARG A 205 31.73 -2.09 -15.11
C ARG A 205 30.22 -2.04 -14.99
N ALA A 206 29.69 -1.31 -14.02
CA ALA A 206 28.26 -1.11 -13.85
C ALA A 206 27.81 0.17 -14.57
N GLY A 207 26.92 0.00 -15.55
CA GLY A 207 26.23 1.09 -16.25
C GLY A 207 24.71 0.90 -16.20
N ALA A 208 23.96 1.96 -16.55
CA ALA A 208 22.50 1.96 -16.66
C ALA A 208 21.96 1.31 -17.96
N ASP A 209 22.81 0.56 -18.67
CA ASP A 209 22.59 -0.07 -19.96
C ASP A 209 22.18 -1.56 -19.85
N PHE A 210 21.90 -2.07 -18.65
CA PHE A 210 21.56 -3.49 -18.42
C PHE A 210 20.30 -3.97 -19.14
N ASN A 211 19.41 -3.06 -19.56
CA ASN A 211 18.23 -3.40 -20.38
C ASN A 211 18.54 -3.48 -21.88
N ASP A 212 19.71 -3.02 -22.31
CA ASP A 212 20.18 -3.06 -23.69
C ASP A 212 20.84 -4.42 -23.99
N PRO A 213 20.37 -5.18 -25.00
CA PRO A 213 21.04 -6.40 -25.44
C PRO A 213 22.50 -6.23 -25.89
N ALA A 214 22.95 -5.01 -26.19
CA ALA A 214 24.34 -4.68 -26.49
C ALA A 214 25.11 -4.11 -25.28
N GLY A 215 24.44 -3.91 -24.14
CA GLY A 215 25.02 -3.32 -22.94
C GLY A 215 26.07 -4.20 -22.26
N ALA A 216 26.90 -3.56 -21.44
CA ALA A 216 27.98 -4.21 -20.70
C ALA A 216 27.46 -5.21 -19.66
N THR A 217 28.14 -6.36 -19.56
CA THR A 217 27.84 -7.38 -18.57
C THR A 217 28.73 -7.23 -17.34
N LEU A 218 28.17 -7.58 -16.17
CA LEU A 218 28.96 -7.85 -14.99
C LEU A 218 29.53 -9.27 -15.07
N GLN A 219 30.70 -9.46 -14.47
CA GLN A 219 31.32 -10.77 -14.31
C GLN A 219 30.96 -11.32 -12.94
N LEU A 220 30.41 -12.52 -12.91
CA LEU A 220 30.12 -13.28 -11.71
C LEU A 220 31.05 -14.49 -11.67
N ASN A 221 31.77 -14.65 -10.57
CA ASN A 221 32.61 -15.81 -10.30
C ASN A 221 32.03 -16.56 -9.09
N TRP A 222 32.05 -17.89 -9.12
CA TRP A 222 31.71 -18.68 -7.93
C TRP A 222 32.77 -19.71 -7.58
N GLN A 223 32.79 -20.08 -6.30
CA GLN A 223 33.54 -21.19 -5.76
C GLN A 223 32.65 -21.99 -4.80
N ALA A 224 32.56 -23.30 -5.03
CA ALA A 224 31.74 -24.21 -4.25
C ALA A 224 32.49 -25.49 -3.91
N GLN A 225 32.07 -26.14 -2.82
CA GLN A 225 32.57 -27.46 -2.41
C GLN A 225 31.94 -28.61 -3.22
N ARG A 226 30.95 -28.31 -4.07
CA ARG A 226 30.16 -29.27 -4.86
C ARG A 226 30.21 -28.91 -6.35
N ALA A 227 30.11 -29.91 -7.23
CA ALA A 227 30.26 -29.73 -8.68
C ALA A 227 28.94 -29.52 -9.43
N ASP A 228 27.79 -29.73 -8.79
CA ASP A 228 26.45 -29.56 -9.34
C ASP A 228 25.87 -28.15 -9.13
N VAL A 229 26.75 -27.15 -9.07
CA VAL A 229 26.36 -25.74 -9.13
C VAL A 229 26.16 -25.34 -10.58
N ARG A 230 25.02 -24.72 -10.89
CA ARG A 230 24.58 -24.37 -12.23
C ARG A 230 24.23 -22.88 -12.31
N TRP A 231 24.59 -22.24 -13.41
CA TRP A 231 24.24 -20.84 -13.69
C TRP A 231 23.45 -20.72 -14.99
N LEU A 232 22.38 -19.94 -14.94
CA LEU A 232 21.57 -19.56 -16.10
C LEU A 232 21.24 -18.06 -16.03
N SER A 233 21.53 -17.30 -17.07
CA SER A 233 21.28 -15.85 -17.11
C SER A 233 20.84 -15.35 -18.47
N ASP A 234 20.43 -14.09 -18.53
CA ASP A 234 20.13 -13.40 -19.78
C ASP A 234 21.38 -13.13 -20.66
N ALA A 235 22.58 -13.39 -20.15
CA ALA A 235 23.83 -13.36 -20.88
C ALA A 235 24.39 -14.77 -21.19
N SER A 236 23.64 -15.83 -20.87
CA SER A 236 24.03 -17.22 -21.12
C SER A 236 23.72 -17.72 -22.53
N PHE A 237 22.97 -16.95 -23.33
CA PHE A 237 22.51 -17.34 -24.67
C PHE A 237 21.80 -18.71 -24.69
N GLY A 238 20.98 -18.99 -23.67
CA GLY A 238 20.21 -20.23 -23.55
C GLY A 238 21.07 -21.46 -23.19
N GLN A 239 22.29 -21.25 -22.71
CA GLN A 239 23.18 -22.30 -22.23
C GLN A 239 23.21 -22.34 -20.69
N ILE A 240 23.57 -23.50 -20.12
CA ILE A 240 23.73 -23.68 -18.68
C ILE A 240 25.21 -23.90 -18.41
N GLU A 241 25.82 -23.04 -17.61
CA GLU A 241 27.19 -23.25 -17.12
C GLU A 241 27.13 -24.09 -15.83
N GLN A 242 28.02 -25.07 -15.68
CA GLN A 242 28.02 -25.97 -14.52
C GLN A 242 29.44 -26.30 -14.05
N GLY A 243 29.65 -26.30 -12.72
CA GLY A 243 30.90 -26.75 -12.11
C GLY A 243 31.10 -26.23 -10.69
N SER A 244 32.14 -26.71 -10.00
CA SER A 244 32.50 -26.21 -8.65
C SER A 244 33.08 -24.80 -8.67
N THR A 245 33.61 -24.37 -9.82
CA THR A 245 34.10 -23.01 -10.06
C THR A 245 33.80 -22.62 -11.50
N ALA A 246 33.32 -21.40 -11.74
CA ALA A 246 33.27 -20.84 -13.09
C ALA A 246 33.24 -19.31 -13.06
N SER A 247 33.38 -18.72 -14.25
CA SER A 247 33.25 -17.29 -14.50
C SER A 247 32.20 -17.07 -15.59
N VAL A 248 31.15 -16.32 -15.26
CA VAL A 248 29.98 -16.14 -16.13
C VAL A 248 29.57 -14.68 -16.21
N SER A 249 28.78 -14.36 -17.24
CA SER A 249 28.23 -13.02 -17.44
C SER A 249 26.83 -12.86 -16.84
N LEU A 250 26.58 -11.69 -16.29
CA LEU A 250 25.29 -11.20 -15.81
C LEU A 250 24.97 -9.87 -16.49
N ARG A 251 23.90 -9.79 -17.28
CA ARG A 251 23.49 -8.53 -17.91
C ARG A 251 22.42 -7.84 -17.10
N GLN A 252 21.21 -8.40 -17.04
CA GLN A 252 20.09 -7.92 -16.25
C GLN A 252 19.75 -8.92 -15.15
N GLN A 253 19.67 -10.22 -15.43
CA GLN A 253 19.22 -11.19 -14.44
C GLN A 253 19.82 -12.59 -14.64
N GLY A 254 19.96 -13.33 -13.54
CA GLY A 254 20.40 -14.71 -13.57
C GLY A 254 20.15 -15.49 -12.29
N TRP A 255 20.24 -16.80 -12.40
CA TRP A 255 20.01 -17.78 -11.35
C TRP A 255 21.25 -18.63 -11.14
N LEU A 256 21.77 -18.62 -9.91
CA LEU A 256 22.77 -19.57 -9.45
C LEU A 256 22.08 -20.65 -8.62
N MET A 257 22.16 -21.91 -9.02
CA MET A 257 21.46 -23.02 -8.41
C MET A 257 22.47 -24.04 -7.89
N TRP A 258 22.26 -24.61 -6.70
CA TRP A 258 23.10 -25.69 -6.19
C TRP A 258 22.24 -26.85 -5.70
N GLY A 259 22.45 -28.03 -6.29
CA GLY A 259 21.48 -29.11 -6.20
C GLY A 259 20.12 -28.71 -6.79
N ASN A 260 19.06 -29.39 -6.36
CA ASN A 260 17.69 -29.14 -6.82
C ASN A 260 16.82 -28.41 -5.79
N GLU A 261 17.41 -27.96 -4.67
CA GLU A 261 16.66 -27.47 -3.51
C GLU A 261 16.93 -26.00 -3.18
N ALA A 262 17.93 -25.37 -3.81
CA ALA A 262 18.30 -24.00 -3.48
C ALA A 262 18.84 -23.23 -4.69
N ALA A 263 18.48 -21.95 -4.75
CA ALA A 263 18.93 -21.02 -5.78
C ALA A 263 19.09 -19.60 -5.25
N LEU A 264 19.90 -18.82 -5.95
CA LEU A 264 20.09 -17.40 -5.77
C LEU A 264 19.66 -16.70 -7.06
N HIS A 265 18.63 -15.87 -6.98
CA HIS A 265 18.25 -14.95 -8.05
C HIS A 265 18.99 -13.63 -7.89
N ILE A 266 19.57 -13.14 -8.98
CA ILE A 266 20.27 -11.86 -9.02
C ILE A 266 19.68 -11.05 -10.16
N GLU A 267 19.25 -9.82 -9.87
CA GLU A 267 18.64 -8.91 -10.85
C GLU A 267 19.24 -7.49 -10.72
N ARG A 268 19.67 -6.90 -11.84
CA ARG A 268 20.05 -5.49 -11.97
C ARG A 268 18.82 -4.67 -12.35
N ARG A 269 18.57 -3.60 -11.61
CA ARG A 269 17.37 -2.76 -11.74
C ARG A 269 17.73 -1.29 -11.78
N SER A 270 16.88 -0.48 -12.40
CA SER A 270 17.02 0.97 -12.36
C SER A 270 16.74 1.48 -10.95
N ASN A 271 17.57 2.39 -10.46
CA ASN A 271 17.41 3.02 -9.17
C ASN A 271 17.48 4.54 -9.34
N VAL A 272 16.53 5.26 -8.73
CA VAL A 272 16.46 6.73 -8.80
C VAL A 272 17.62 7.36 -8.03
N THR A 273 18.10 6.76 -6.94
CA THR A 273 19.26 7.27 -6.18
C THR A 273 20.58 7.00 -6.89
N CYS A 274 20.61 6.02 -7.79
CA CYS A 274 21.77 5.64 -8.56
C CYS A 274 21.42 5.50 -10.05
N PRO A 275 21.13 6.62 -10.74
CA PRO A 275 20.70 6.58 -12.14
C PRO A 275 21.79 6.06 -13.10
N GLN A 276 23.06 6.17 -12.72
CA GLN A 276 24.22 5.81 -13.55
C GLN A 276 24.56 4.32 -13.56
N ALA A 277 24.22 3.57 -12.50
CA ALA A 277 24.55 2.14 -12.39
C ALA A 277 23.37 1.27 -11.94
N GLY A 278 22.34 1.84 -11.32
CA GLY A 278 21.18 1.13 -10.80
C GLY A 278 21.40 0.50 -9.42
N GLU A 279 20.63 -0.55 -9.14
CA GLU A 279 20.76 -1.39 -7.95
C GLU A 279 20.87 -2.87 -8.35
N LEU A 280 21.40 -3.69 -7.43
CA LEU A 280 21.36 -5.14 -7.51
C LEU A 280 20.35 -5.67 -6.48
N SER A 281 19.37 -6.44 -6.92
CA SER A 281 18.46 -7.20 -6.08
C SER A 281 18.92 -8.65 -6.03
N VAL A 282 19.22 -9.15 -4.83
CA VAL A 282 19.72 -10.50 -4.57
C VAL A 282 18.70 -11.23 -3.70
N GLN A 283 18.26 -12.42 -4.11
CA GLN A 283 17.19 -13.13 -3.42
C GLN A 283 17.45 -14.64 -3.38
N LEU A 284 17.45 -15.21 -2.17
CA LEU A 284 17.55 -16.65 -1.97
C LEU A 284 16.21 -17.36 -2.14
N TYR A 285 16.25 -18.55 -2.74
CA TYR A 285 15.12 -19.45 -2.93
C TYR A 285 15.50 -20.83 -2.39
N ARG A 286 14.57 -21.50 -1.70
CA ARG A 286 14.76 -22.88 -1.24
C ARG A 286 13.49 -23.71 -1.30
N SER A 287 13.62 -25.03 -1.34
CA SER A 287 12.48 -25.92 -1.13
C SER A 287 11.92 -25.74 0.29
N ALA A 288 10.58 -25.76 0.44
CA ALA A 288 9.95 -25.81 1.76
C ALA A 288 10.42 -27.07 2.50
N SER A 289 10.85 -26.94 3.77
CA SER A 289 11.32 -28.10 4.55
C SER A 289 10.22 -29.15 4.70
N ALA A 290 10.57 -30.42 4.49
CA ALA A 290 9.67 -31.56 4.46
C ALA A 290 8.99 -31.82 5.82
N GLY A 291 7.86 -31.15 6.06
CA GLY A 291 6.81 -31.62 6.96
C GLY A 291 5.62 -32.12 6.13
N ALA A 292 4.94 -33.19 6.56
CA ALA A 292 3.86 -33.82 5.79
C ALA A 292 2.76 -32.83 5.30
N ARG A 293 2.43 -31.81 6.11
CA ARG A 293 1.49 -30.72 5.73
C ARG A 293 2.09 -29.65 4.79
N ALA A 294 3.40 -29.47 4.77
CA ALA A 294 4.07 -28.54 3.86
C ALA A 294 4.17 -29.11 2.44
N ALA A 295 4.29 -30.44 2.32
CA ALA A 295 4.30 -31.13 1.03
C ALA A 295 2.95 -31.06 0.31
N GLU A 296 1.83 -31.22 1.02
CA GLU A 296 0.48 -31.06 0.45
C GLU A 296 0.20 -29.62 0.00
N ASN A 297 0.65 -28.62 0.76
CA ASN A 297 0.50 -27.20 0.39
C ASN A 297 1.43 -26.78 -0.76
N ALA A 298 2.61 -27.38 -0.90
CA ALA A 298 3.54 -27.10 -2.00
C ALA A 298 2.96 -27.51 -3.36
N ALA A 299 2.15 -28.57 -3.41
CA ALA A 299 1.51 -29.06 -4.63
C ALA A 299 0.38 -28.14 -5.16
N ALA A 300 -0.14 -27.22 -4.33
CA ALA A 300 -1.22 -26.29 -4.70
C ALA A 300 -0.73 -24.91 -5.17
N GLN A 301 0.54 -24.58 -4.94
CA GLN A 301 1.11 -23.28 -5.34
C GLN A 301 1.60 -23.31 -6.80
N PRO A 302 1.38 -22.23 -7.57
CA PRO A 302 1.93 -22.15 -8.92
C PRO A 302 3.47 -22.07 -8.87
N ALA A 303 4.14 -22.85 -9.71
CA ALA A 303 5.56 -22.80 -9.94
C ALA A 303 5.96 -21.56 -10.77
N LEU A 304 7.13 -21.00 -10.49
CA LEU A 304 7.74 -20.00 -11.36
C LEU A 304 8.39 -20.71 -12.54
N VAL A 305 7.98 -20.35 -13.75
CA VAL A 305 8.54 -20.87 -15.00
C VAL A 305 9.19 -19.72 -15.75
N GLN A 306 10.48 -19.85 -16.08
CA GLN A 306 11.24 -18.83 -16.78
C GLN A 306 12.01 -19.41 -17.97
N ALA A 307 11.84 -18.78 -19.13
CA ALA A 307 12.55 -19.14 -20.36
C ALA A 307 13.66 -18.11 -20.67
N PHE A 308 14.87 -18.60 -20.90
CA PHE A 308 16.05 -17.83 -21.25
C PHE A 308 16.42 -18.12 -22.72
N PRO A 309 16.00 -17.26 -23.67
CA PRO A 309 16.28 -17.48 -25.08
C PRO A 309 17.77 -17.32 -25.41
N ALA A 310 18.20 -17.94 -26.51
CA ALA A 310 19.47 -17.64 -27.15
C ALA A 310 19.54 -16.18 -27.64
N ARG A 311 18.40 -15.59 -28.02
CA ARG A 311 18.27 -14.19 -28.44
C ARG A 311 16.99 -13.55 -27.88
N GLY A 312 17.10 -12.36 -27.31
CA GLY A 312 15.97 -11.61 -26.75
C GLY A 312 16.00 -11.58 -25.23
N ARG A 313 14.86 -11.22 -24.62
CA ARG A 313 14.74 -11.09 -23.17
C ARG A 313 14.14 -12.36 -22.54
N PRO A 314 14.54 -12.72 -21.31
CA PRO A 314 13.89 -13.79 -20.59
C PRO A 314 12.38 -13.52 -20.39
N LEU A 315 11.58 -14.58 -20.45
CA LEU A 315 10.13 -14.54 -20.19
C LEU A 315 9.82 -15.33 -18.93
N SER A 316 8.91 -14.86 -18.10
CA SER A 316 8.51 -15.53 -16.86
C SER A 316 7.00 -15.60 -16.72
N SER A 317 6.50 -16.71 -16.19
CA SER A 317 5.07 -16.90 -15.90
C SER A 317 4.88 -17.85 -14.72
N ALA A 318 3.69 -17.83 -14.12
CA ALA A 318 3.35 -18.70 -12.99
C ALA A 318 2.38 -19.80 -13.46
N LEU A 319 2.81 -21.06 -13.37
CA LEU A 319 2.07 -22.22 -13.89
C LEU A 319 1.83 -23.26 -12.79
N GLN A 320 0.70 -23.94 -12.83
CA GLN A 320 0.43 -25.05 -11.91
C GLN A 320 1.24 -26.28 -12.30
N ALA A 321 1.31 -27.29 -11.43
CA ALA A 321 1.91 -28.56 -11.81
C ALA A 321 1.12 -29.19 -12.98
N GLY A 322 1.83 -29.73 -13.98
CA GLY A 322 1.21 -30.31 -15.16
C GLY A 322 2.08 -30.22 -16.41
N VAL A 323 1.56 -30.77 -17.51
CA VAL A 323 2.24 -30.79 -18.81
C VAL A 323 1.64 -29.72 -19.73
N TYR A 324 2.50 -28.90 -20.32
CA TYR A 324 2.12 -27.77 -21.14
C TYR A 324 2.66 -27.88 -22.55
N GLN A 325 1.86 -27.38 -23.50
CA GLN A 325 2.20 -27.29 -24.92
C GLN A 325 2.14 -25.83 -25.34
N VAL A 326 3.28 -25.26 -25.70
CA VAL A 326 3.34 -23.91 -26.25
C VAL A 326 2.77 -23.92 -27.68
N PRO A 327 1.85 -23.02 -28.03
CA PRO A 327 1.33 -22.92 -29.40
C PRO A 327 2.45 -22.70 -30.42
N ALA A 328 2.39 -23.36 -31.58
CA ALA A 328 3.36 -23.14 -32.65
C ALA A 328 3.11 -21.81 -33.41
N ALA A 329 1.86 -21.33 -33.41
CA ALA A 329 1.44 -20.10 -34.06
C ALA A 329 0.82 -19.12 -33.04
N PRO A 330 0.91 -17.80 -33.26
CA PRO A 330 0.25 -16.81 -32.41
C PRO A 330 -1.27 -16.95 -32.50
N ALA A 331 -1.99 -16.69 -31.39
CA ALA A 331 -3.45 -16.75 -31.40
C ALA A 331 -4.07 -15.66 -32.30
N ALA A 332 -5.23 -15.96 -32.88
CA ALA A 332 -6.01 -14.99 -33.63
C ALA A 332 -6.40 -13.78 -32.76
N ALA A 333 -6.21 -12.57 -33.28
CA ALA A 333 -6.61 -11.34 -32.59
C ALA A 333 -8.15 -11.27 -32.42
N LEU A 334 -8.61 -10.76 -31.28
CA LEU A 334 -10.04 -10.49 -31.04
C LEU A 334 -10.63 -9.57 -32.13
N GLU A 335 -11.93 -9.69 -32.43
CA GLU A 335 -12.58 -8.91 -33.50
C GLU A 335 -12.39 -7.39 -33.35
N ASP A 336 -12.43 -6.89 -32.11
CA ASP A 336 -12.22 -5.48 -31.77
C ASP A 336 -10.77 -5.02 -32.01
N ALA A 337 -9.79 -5.86 -31.63
CA ALA A 337 -8.37 -5.59 -31.84
C ALA A 337 -8.04 -5.55 -33.34
N SER A 338 -8.69 -6.42 -34.11
CA SER A 338 -8.58 -6.51 -35.56
C SER A 338 -9.23 -5.29 -36.25
N LEU A 339 -10.41 -4.85 -35.78
CA LEU A 339 -11.06 -3.63 -36.23
C LEU A 339 -10.18 -2.40 -35.94
N PHE A 340 -9.63 -2.30 -34.72
CA PHE A 340 -8.73 -1.22 -34.34
C PHE A 340 -7.51 -1.12 -35.25
N ALA A 341 -6.82 -2.24 -35.48
CA ALA A 341 -5.67 -2.30 -36.37
C ALA A 341 -6.03 -1.89 -37.80
N ALA A 342 -7.19 -2.32 -38.30
CA ALA A 342 -7.67 -1.94 -39.64
C ALA A 342 -8.02 -0.44 -39.75
N LEU A 343 -8.64 0.14 -38.71
CA LEU A 343 -8.95 1.57 -38.66
C LEU A 343 -7.67 2.42 -38.65
N GLN A 344 -6.67 2.01 -37.86
CA GLN A 344 -5.38 2.70 -37.77
C GLN A 344 -4.60 2.61 -39.08
N ALA A 345 -4.56 1.43 -39.71
CA ALA A 345 -3.89 1.22 -40.99
C ALA A 345 -4.49 2.07 -42.14
N GLN A 346 -5.79 2.33 -42.10
CA GLN A 346 -6.50 3.17 -43.08
C GLN A 346 -6.54 4.66 -42.70
N GLY A 347 -5.84 5.05 -41.62
CA GLY A 347 -5.82 6.42 -41.14
C GLY A 347 -7.17 6.96 -40.68
N LEU A 348 -8.14 6.09 -40.37
CA LEU A 348 -9.47 6.44 -39.83
C LEU A 348 -9.45 6.63 -38.31
N LEU A 349 -8.33 6.28 -37.67
CA LEU A 349 -8.03 6.46 -36.26
C LEU A 349 -6.56 6.83 -36.12
N ARG A 350 -6.23 7.92 -35.41
CA ARG A 350 -4.84 8.40 -35.25
C ARG A 350 -4.62 9.19 -33.96
N LEU A 351 -3.35 9.30 -33.53
CA LEU A 351 -2.95 10.25 -32.49
C LEU A 351 -2.77 11.63 -33.09
N ASN A 352 -3.27 12.64 -32.38
CA ASN A 352 -2.97 14.04 -32.68
C ASN A 352 -1.67 14.51 -31.99
N ALA A 353 -1.21 15.71 -32.32
CA ALA A 353 0.00 16.30 -31.72
C ALA A 353 -0.09 16.46 -30.19
N GLN A 354 -1.29 16.47 -29.62
CA GLN A 354 -1.55 16.55 -28.18
C GLN A 354 -1.68 15.16 -27.52
N GLY A 355 -1.57 14.08 -28.30
CA GLY A 355 -1.63 12.70 -27.82
C GLY A 355 -3.04 12.22 -27.47
N SER A 356 -4.10 12.82 -28.03
CA SER A 356 -5.47 12.30 -27.98
C SER A 356 -5.78 11.49 -29.25
N ILE A 357 -6.70 10.53 -29.16
CA ILE A 357 -7.14 9.71 -30.30
C ILE A 357 -8.25 10.43 -31.04
N GLU A 358 -8.08 10.58 -32.34
CA GLU A 358 -9.11 11.09 -33.24
C GLU A 358 -9.79 9.94 -33.97
N LEU A 359 -11.10 10.07 -34.17
CA LEU A 359 -11.89 9.17 -35.01
C LEU A 359 -12.42 9.94 -36.21
N ALA A 360 -12.28 9.34 -37.40
CA ALA A 360 -12.83 9.88 -38.62
C ALA A 360 -14.37 10.05 -38.50
N PRO A 361 -14.93 11.21 -38.88
CA PRO A 361 -16.34 11.50 -38.67
C PRO A 361 -17.25 10.54 -39.46
N PRO A 362 -18.47 10.22 -38.96
CA PRO A 362 -19.36 9.23 -39.59
C PRO A 362 -19.78 9.61 -41.01
N ASP A 363 -19.78 10.90 -41.32
CA ASP A 363 -20.14 11.54 -42.58
C ASP A 363 -18.92 11.95 -43.42
N LEU A 364 -17.69 11.54 -43.05
CA LEU A 364 -16.45 11.90 -43.77
C LEU A 364 -16.56 11.68 -45.28
N MET A 365 -17.16 10.56 -45.69
CA MET A 365 -17.30 10.21 -47.11
C MET A 365 -18.29 11.13 -47.83
N GLN A 366 -19.33 11.61 -47.15
CA GLN A 366 -20.27 12.59 -47.70
C GLN A 366 -19.62 13.96 -47.78
N TRP A 367 -18.86 14.36 -46.76
CA TRP A 367 -18.11 15.61 -46.73
C TRP A 367 -17.06 15.69 -47.85
N GLN A 368 -16.34 14.59 -48.14
CA GLN A 368 -15.34 14.55 -49.23
C GLN A 368 -15.97 14.74 -50.62
N LEU A 369 -17.27 14.47 -50.78
CA LEU A 369 -18.02 14.66 -52.03
C LEU A 369 -18.56 16.09 -52.21
N LEU A 370 -18.58 16.91 -51.15
CA LEU A 370 -19.02 18.30 -51.22
C LEU A 370 -17.98 19.18 -51.93
N ALA A 371 -18.43 20.26 -52.57
CA ALA A 371 -17.56 21.28 -53.14
C ALA A 371 -16.80 22.05 -52.03
N PRO A 372 -15.59 22.60 -52.28
CA PRO A 372 -14.78 23.24 -51.23
C PRO A 372 -15.47 24.36 -50.45
N ASP A 373 -16.36 25.11 -51.09
CA ASP A 373 -17.19 26.18 -50.53
C ASP A 373 -18.35 25.67 -49.64
N GLN A 374 -18.69 24.40 -49.75
CA GLN A 374 -19.76 23.74 -48.98
C GLN A 374 -19.23 22.93 -47.79
N ARG A 375 -17.91 22.86 -47.61
CA ARG A 375 -17.26 22.05 -46.57
C ARG A 375 -17.14 22.81 -45.26
N VAL A 376 -17.52 22.17 -44.16
CA VAL A 376 -17.24 22.65 -42.80
C VAL A 376 -15.78 22.33 -42.44
N ASP A 377 -15.07 23.27 -41.79
CA ASP A 377 -13.62 23.18 -41.53
C ASP A 377 -13.17 21.95 -40.72
N GLY A 378 -14.01 21.41 -39.84
CA GLY A 378 -13.64 20.33 -38.91
C GLY A 378 -13.25 18.99 -39.57
N ALA A 379 -13.68 18.72 -40.79
CA ALA A 379 -13.35 17.48 -41.51
C ALA A 379 -12.18 17.63 -42.50
N ARG A 380 -11.65 18.85 -42.68
CA ARG A 380 -10.53 19.14 -43.59
C ARG A 380 -9.24 18.39 -43.26
N VAL A 381 -9.00 18.15 -41.96
CA VAL A 381 -7.83 17.38 -41.47
C VAL A 381 -7.85 15.89 -41.86
N TRP A 382 -8.97 15.39 -42.39
CA TRP A 382 -9.14 14.00 -42.84
C TRP A 382 -9.15 13.87 -44.37
N GLN A 383 -8.83 14.93 -45.11
CA GLN A 383 -8.85 14.89 -46.58
C GLN A 383 -7.90 13.86 -47.19
N ALA A 384 -6.83 13.49 -46.47
CA ALA A 384 -5.88 12.46 -46.88
C ALA A 384 -6.39 11.01 -46.75
N VAL A 385 -7.55 10.79 -46.12
CA VAL A 385 -8.16 9.45 -46.01
C VAL A 385 -8.73 9.03 -47.36
N ALA A 386 -8.34 7.83 -47.83
CA ALA A 386 -8.78 7.30 -49.12
C ALA A 386 -10.30 7.07 -49.17
N HIS A 387 -10.95 7.59 -50.21
CA HIS A 387 -12.37 7.38 -50.49
C HIS A 387 -12.59 6.06 -51.26
N ASP A 388 -12.39 4.92 -50.60
CA ASP A 388 -12.56 3.59 -51.21
C ASP A 388 -13.66 2.73 -50.53
N ALA A 389 -13.87 1.52 -51.05
CA ALA A 389 -14.86 0.59 -50.47
C ALA A 389 -14.45 0.06 -49.09
N GLY A 390 -13.15 -0.04 -48.81
CA GLY A 390 -12.59 -0.47 -47.53
C GLY A 390 -12.85 0.54 -46.42
N SER A 391 -12.51 1.81 -46.64
CA SER A 391 -12.77 2.93 -45.71
C SER A 391 -14.25 3.07 -45.38
N ARG A 392 -15.14 2.96 -46.38
CA ARG A 392 -16.60 2.97 -46.18
C ARG A 392 -17.08 1.81 -45.31
N LYS A 393 -16.54 0.60 -45.51
CA LYS A 393 -16.89 -0.58 -44.71
C LYS A 393 -16.44 -0.41 -43.25
N LEU A 394 -15.23 0.12 -43.03
CA LEU A 394 -14.68 0.35 -41.70
C LEU A 394 -15.42 1.46 -40.94
N LEU A 395 -15.77 2.58 -41.58
CA LEU A 395 -16.61 3.62 -40.98
C LEU A 395 -17.98 3.08 -40.58
N LYS A 396 -18.60 2.25 -41.43
CA LYS A 396 -19.87 1.61 -41.10
C LYS A 396 -19.73 0.68 -39.88
N ARG A 397 -18.64 -0.07 -39.79
CA ARG A 397 -18.34 -0.97 -38.67
C ARG A 397 -18.09 -0.19 -37.38
N LEU A 398 -17.27 0.87 -37.43
CA LEU A 398 -16.97 1.76 -36.30
C LEU A 398 -18.24 2.40 -35.69
N TYR A 399 -19.16 2.91 -36.52
CA TYR A 399 -20.30 3.68 -36.02
C TYR A 399 -21.58 2.88 -35.79
N TYR A 400 -21.78 1.77 -36.50
CA TYR A 400 -23.06 1.04 -36.54
C TYR A 400 -22.98 -0.45 -36.13
N GLN A 401 -21.82 -0.95 -35.67
CA GLN A 401 -21.67 -2.31 -35.13
C GLN A 401 -21.21 -2.30 -33.67
N ALA A 402 -21.29 -3.47 -33.00
CA ALA A 402 -21.05 -3.61 -31.57
C ALA A 402 -19.56 -3.50 -31.19
N ASP A 403 -18.68 -4.10 -31.98
CA ASP A 403 -17.22 -3.97 -31.88
C ASP A 403 -16.77 -2.51 -32.09
N GLY A 404 -17.35 -1.82 -33.06
CA GLY A 404 -17.16 -0.38 -33.26
C GLY A 404 -17.63 0.47 -32.09
N ALA A 405 -18.76 0.13 -31.46
CA ALA A 405 -19.22 0.79 -30.24
C ALA A 405 -18.22 0.58 -29.08
N TYR A 406 -17.66 -0.62 -28.93
CA TYR A 406 -16.65 -0.91 -27.92
C TYR A 406 -15.35 -0.15 -28.18
N VAL A 407 -14.84 -0.12 -29.42
CA VAL A 407 -13.66 0.68 -29.79
C VAL A 407 -13.86 2.16 -29.46
N ARG A 408 -15.04 2.74 -29.78
CA ARG A 408 -15.35 4.13 -29.42
C ARG A 408 -15.37 4.37 -27.92
N GLN A 409 -15.93 3.43 -27.14
CA GLN A 409 -15.93 3.51 -25.68
C GLN A 409 -14.49 3.50 -25.12
N GLN A 410 -13.61 2.65 -25.66
CA GLN A 410 -12.20 2.62 -25.25
C GLN A 410 -11.48 3.94 -25.61
N VAL A 411 -11.79 4.51 -26.78
CA VAL A 411 -11.25 5.82 -27.22
C VAL A 411 -11.73 6.96 -26.31
N GLU A 412 -13.02 6.98 -25.96
CA GLU A 412 -13.60 7.97 -25.06
C GLU A 412 -12.95 7.89 -23.67
N LEU A 413 -12.82 6.68 -23.12
CA LEU A 413 -12.11 6.45 -21.86
C LEU A 413 -10.67 6.97 -21.92
N PHE A 414 -9.91 6.60 -22.96
CA PHE A 414 -8.54 7.05 -23.18
C PHE A 414 -8.44 8.58 -23.23
N ASN A 415 -9.32 9.25 -24.01
CA ASN A 415 -9.30 10.70 -24.15
C ASN A 415 -9.74 11.43 -22.85
N SER A 416 -10.71 10.88 -22.11
CA SER A 416 -11.23 11.47 -20.86
C SER A 416 -10.19 11.55 -19.73
N GLU A 417 -9.16 10.70 -19.80
CA GLU A 417 -8.07 10.64 -18.82
C GLU A 417 -6.88 11.54 -19.21
N ARG A 418 -6.85 12.05 -20.47
CA ARG A 418 -5.76 12.90 -20.99
C ARG A 418 -5.82 14.34 -20.49
N TRP A 419 -7.02 14.81 -20.15
CA TRP A 419 -7.26 16.16 -19.66
C TRP A 419 -8.19 16.11 -18.46
N LEU A 420 -7.73 16.70 -17.35
CA LEU A 420 -8.45 16.73 -16.10
C LEU A 420 -8.80 18.17 -15.74
N LEU A 421 -10.10 18.43 -15.62
CA LEU A 421 -10.63 19.66 -15.03
C LEU A 421 -11.67 19.25 -14.00
N ALA A 422 -11.39 19.56 -12.74
CA ALA A 422 -12.30 19.26 -11.64
C ALA A 422 -12.22 20.32 -10.55
N TRP A 423 -13.33 20.57 -9.84
CA TRP A 423 -13.37 21.52 -8.74
C TRP A 423 -14.36 21.11 -7.65
N ARG A 424 -14.12 21.60 -6.44
CA ARG A 424 -15.01 21.41 -5.28
C ARG A 424 -14.88 22.56 -4.28
N ALA A 425 -15.88 22.70 -3.42
CA ALA A 425 -15.92 23.70 -2.35
C ALA A 425 -15.76 23.03 -0.97
N PRO A 426 -15.38 23.78 0.08
CA PRO A 426 -15.35 23.27 1.45
C PRO A 426 -16.73 22.78 1.91
N GLU A 427 -16.79 21.77 2.78
CA GLU A 427 -18.07 21.26 3.32
C GLU A 427 -18.83 22.32 4.13
N SER A 428 -18.10 23.18 4.86
CA SER A 428 -18.67 24.28 5.65
C SER A 428 -19.35 25.40 4.82
N ALA A 429 -19.14 25.41 3.49
CA ALA A 429 -19.65 26.45 2.61
C ALA A 429 -21.16 26.42 2.35
N GLN A 430 -21.91 25.42 2.84
CA GLN A 430 -23.38 25.49 2.88
C GLN A 430 -23.90 26.63 3.77
N SER A 431 -23.09 27.12 4.72
CA SER A 431 -23.54 28.09 5.72
C SER A 431 -23.29 29.57 5.32
N ALA A 432 -22.33 29.87 4.43
CA ALA A 432 -21.94 31.26 4.17
C ALA A 432 -22.71 31.95 3.03
N VAL A 433 -23.03 31.22 1.95
CA VAL A 433 -23.77 31.80 0.80
C VAL A 433 -25.27 31.97 1.13
N LEU A 434 -25.80 31.16 2.06
CA LEU A 434 -27.19 31.25 2.50
C LEU A 434 -27.40 32.24 3.67
N ALA A 435 -26.38 32.48 4.51
CA ALA A 435 -26.51 33.40 5.64
C ALA A 435 -26.55 34.88 5.23
N ALA A 436 -25.93 35.27 4.11
CA ALA A 436 -25.93 36.66 3.64
C ALA A 436 -27.30 37.13 3.10
N GLY A 437 -28.19 36.20 2.70
CA GLY A 437 -29.54 36.52 2.21
C GLY A 437 -30.63 36.55 3.29
N ALA A 438 -30.36 36.03 4.49
CA ALA A 438 -31.39 35.78 5.51
C ALA A 438 -31.55 36.89 6.56
N MET A 439 -30.78 37.99 6.49
CA MET A 439 -30.94 39.15 7.40
C MET A 439 -31.88 40.24 6.87
N SER A 440 -32.58 40.02 5.76
CA SER A 440 -33.61 40.95 5.26
C SER A 440 -34.86 40.23 4.75
N SER A 441 -35.61 39.58 5.64
CA SER A 441 -37.05 39.40 5.47
C SER A 441 -37.73 39.03 6.79
N LYS A 442 -38.05 40.05 7.60
CA LYS A 442 -39.17 39.95 8.55
C LYS A 442 -40.47 39.97 7.74
N ALA A 443 -40.88 38.83 7.17
CA ALA A 443 -42.27 38.45 6.87
C ALA A 443 -42.32 37.22 5.94
N ALA A 444 -42.39 36.02 6.52
CA ALA A 444 -43.03 34.87 5.86
C ALA A 444 -43.55 33.89 6.92
N PRO A 445 -44.83 33.47 6.88
CA PRO A 445 -45.38 32.54 7.86
C PRO A 445 -44.85 31.11 7.66
N ALA A 446 -44.79 30.38 8.77
CA ALA A 446 -44.29 29.01 8.85
C ALA A 446 -45.14 28.05 8.01
N GLY A 447 -44.60 27.59 6.88
CA GLY A 447 -45.28 26.59 6.03
C GLY A 447 -44.56 26.15 4.76
N MET A 448 -43.38 26.70 4.42
CA MET A 448 -42.70 26.35 3.17
C MET A 448 -41.19 26.26 3.37
N ARG A 449 -40.69 25.10 3.85
CA ARG A 449 -39.28 24.74 3.65
C ARG A 449 -39.12 24.27 2.20
N GLN A 450 -39.03 25.23 1.27
CA GLN A 450 -38.49 24.94 -0.05
C GLN A 450 -37.02 24.51 0.11
N GLN A 451 -36.68 23.36 -0.45
CA GLN A 451 -35.30 22.95 -0.67
C GLN A 451 -34.60 24.07 -1.46
N VAL A 452 -33.74 24.86 -0.82
CA VAL A 452 -32.92 25.85 -1.52
C VAL A 452 -31.92 25.06 -2.37
N ALA A 453 -32.10 25.11 -3.69
CA ALA A 453 -31.22 24.44 -4.64
C ALA A 453 -29.78 24.95 -4.46
N SER A 454 -28.83 24.02 -4.36
CA SER A 454 -27.40 24.34 -4.32
C SER A 454 -27.00 25.14 -5.58
N PRO A 455 -26.08 26.11 -5.48
CA PRO A 455 -25.69 26.93 -6.63
C PRO A 455 -25.08 26.04 -7.72
N GLN A 456 -25.67 26.05 -8.91
CA GLN A 456 -25.29 25.18 -10.02
C GLN A 456 -24.22 25.83 -10.89
N TRP A 457 -23.09 25.14 -11.05
CA TRP A 457 -22.04 25.51 -12.00
C TRP A 457 -22.46 25.17 -13.42
N GLN A 458 -22.04 26.00 -14.38
CA GLN A 458 -22.16 25.76 -15.82
C GLN A 458 -20.77 25.79 -16.45
N ALA A 459 -20.50 24.94 -17.44
CA ALA A 459 -19.24 24.93 -18.18
C ALA A 459 -19.48 25.13 -19.67
N SER A 460 -18.70 26.02 -20.27
CA SER A 460 -18.69 26.28 -21.71
C SER A 460 -17.26 26.35 -22.22
N LEU A 461 -17.07 25.94 -23.47
CA LEU A 461 -15.81 26.17 -24.17
C LEU A 461 -15.90 27.51 -24.89
N ALA A 462 -14.94 28.39 -24.61
CA ALA A 462 -14.86 29.68 -25.29
C ALA A 462 -14.07 29.49 -26.60
N PRO A 463 -14.66 29.72 -27.79
CA PRO A 463 -13.89 29.84 -29.02
C PRO A 463 -13.00 31.09 -28.96
N PRO A 464 -11.84 31.11 -29.65
CA PRO A 464 -10.99 32.29 -29.66
C PRO A 464 -11.71 33.42 -30.41
N GLY A 465 -12.05 34.51 -29.71
CA GLY A 465 -12.65 35.72 -30.28
C GLY A 465 -14.19 35.77 -30.35
N GLY A 466 -14.92 34.81 -29.76
CA GLY A 466 -16.40 34.80 -29.74
C GLY A 466 -16.98 34.80 -28.33
N ASN A 467 -18.08 35.54 -28.12
CA ASN A 467 -18.80 35.60 -26.84
C ASN A 467 -19.71 34.38 -26.59
N ASP A 468 -20.17 33.71 -27.65
CA ASP A 468 -21.06 32.55 -27.59
C ASP A 468 -20.24 31.25 -27.42
N GLY A 469 -20.22 30.73 -26.18
CA GLY A 469 -19.54 29.48 -25.85
C GLY A 469 -20.37 28.25 -26.23
N ILE A 470 -19.71 27.19 -26.71
CA ILE A 470 -20.37 25.88 -26.89
C ILE A 470 -20.57 25.29 -25.49
N ALA A 471 -21.83 25.13 -25.08
CA ALA A 471 -22.15 24.47 -23.81
C ALA A 471 -21.63 23.03 -23.84
N VAL A 472 -20.76 22.69 -22.88
CA VAL A 472 -20.34 21.30 -22.72
C VAL A 472 -21.23 20.70 -21.64
N PRO A 473 -21.94 19.60 -21.92
CA PRO A 473 -22.74 18.95 -20.90
C PRO A 473 -21.84 18.59 -19.72
N LEU A 474 -22.11 19.21 -18.57
CA LEU A 474 -21.51 18.84 -17.30
C LEU A 474 -22.08 17.47 -16.91
N ALA A 475 -21.38 16.41 -17.31
CA ALA A 475 -21.54 15.12 -16.66
C ALA A 475 -20.94 15.27 -15.25
N SER A 476 -21.73 15.75 -14.30
CA SER A 476 -21.34 15.83 -12.89
C SER A 476 -21.23 14.42 -12.31
N THR A 477 -20.13 13.75 -12.63
CA THR A 477 -19.71 12.58 -11.88
C THR A 477 -18.90 13.04 -10.68
N ALA A 478 -19.33 12.66 -9.48
CA ALA A 478 -18.58 12.82 -8.24
C ALA A 478 -17.28 11.99 -8.22
N GLN A 479 -17.11 11.08 -9.18
CA GLN A 479 -15.99 10.14 -9.24
C GLN A 479 -14.85 10.68 -10.11
N MET A 480 -13.70 10.85 -9.48
CA MET A 480 -12.45 11.16 -10.16
C MET A 480 -11.84 9.89 -10.75
N PRO A 481 -11.04 9.98 -11.84
CA PRO A 481 -10.18 8.86 -12.24
C PRO A 481 -9.30 8.44 -11.07
N VAL A 482 -9.16 7.13 -10.82
CA VAL A 482 -8.37 6.61 -9.68
C VAL A 482 -6.96 7.22 -9.65
N ALA A 483 -6.32 7.37 -10.80
CA ALA A 483 -5.02 8.02 -10.93
C ALA A 483 -4.95 9.44 -10.39
N ALA A 484 -6.04 10.22 -10.43
CA ALA A 484 -6.06 11.60 -9.96
C ALA A 484 -5.79 11.71 -8.45
N THR A 485 -6.04 10.64 -7.68
CA THR A 485 -5.66 10.57 -6.26
C THR A 485 -4.14 10.75 -6.05
N ARG A 486 -3.32 10.39 -7.04
CA ARG A 486 -1.86 10.58 -7.02
C ARG A 486 -1.41 12.05 -7.10
N LEU A 487 -2.33 13.00 -7.32
CA LEU A 487 -2.06 14.45 -7.24
C LEU A 487 -1.94 14.95 -5.79
N PHE A 488 -2.31 14.13 -4.81
CA PHE A 488 -2.24 14.47 -3.40
C PHE A 488 -1.32 13.51 -2.65
N ALA A 489 -0.48 14.03 -1.74
CA ALA A 489 0.35 13.22 -0.86
C ALA A 489 -0.48 12.52 0.22
N ALA A 490 -1.52 13.19 0.72
CA ALA A 490 -2.51 12.70 1.67
C ALA A 490 -3.93 12.92 1.13
N LEU A 491 -4.92 12.19 1.65
CA LEU A 491 -6.31 12.36 1.21
C LEU A 491 -6.78 13.78 1.57
N PRO A 492 -7.23 14.60 0.60
CA PRO A 492 -7.63 15.97 0.88
C PRO A 492 -9.04 16.02 1.51
N GLN A 493 -9.13 16.32 2.80
CA GLN A 493 -10.38 16.26 3.60
C GLN A 493 -11.03 17.64 3.85
N GLY A 494 -12.30 17.63 4.28
CA GLY A 494 -13.09 18.82 4.56
C GLY A 494 -13.67 19.52 3.31
N TRP A 495 -13.74 18.78 2.20
CA TRP A 495 -14.25 19.27 0.91
C TRP A 495 -15.42 18.41 0.43
N GLN A 496 -16.35 19.05 -0.26
CA GLN A 496 -17.48 18.38 -0.89
C GLN A 496 -17.04 17.42 -2.02
N SER A 497 -17.98 16.66 -2.56
CA SER A 497 -17.72 15.84 -3.76
C SER A 497 -17.20 16.66 -4.94
N TRP A 498 -16.36 16.05 -5.76
CA TRP A 498 -15.80 16.67 -6.95
C TRP A 498 -16.88 16.95 -8.02
N ASN A 499 -16.77 18.10 -8.68
CA ASN A 499 -17.38 18.36 -9.99
C ASN A 499 -16.30 18.16 -11.05
N ARG A 500 -16.60 17.48 -12.16
CA ARG A 500 -15.61 17.16 -13.20
C ARG A 500 -16.21 17.28 -14.59
N LEU A 501 -15.39 17.68 -15.57
CA LEU A 501 -15.70 17.53 -16.99
C LEU A 501 -15.30 16.12 -17.47
N ALA A 502 -16.27 15.25 -17.76
CA ALA A 502 -16.01 13.86 -18.17
C ALA A 502 -15.86 13.69 -19.70
N ASN A 503 -16.62 14.46 -20.49
CA ASN A 503 -16.69 14.31 -21.93
C ASN A 503 -16.07 15.53 -22.62
N TRP A 504 -14.96 15.31 -23.33
CA TRP A 504 -14.29 16.35 -24.12
C TRP A 504 -14.81 16.31 -25.57
N PRO A 505 -15.30 17.44 -26.12
CA PRO A 505 -15.77 17.47 -27.50
C PRO A 505 -14.70 17.02 -28.51
N PRO A 506 -15.04 16.19 -29.52
CA PRO A 506 -14.09 15.67 -30.51
C PRO A 506 -13.33 16.74 -31.33
N GLY A 507 -13.85 17.98 -31.35
CA GLY A 507 -13.38 19.09 -32.19
C GLY A 507 -12.56 20.18 -31.48
N LEU A 508 -12.09 19.96 -30.24
CA LEU A 508 -11.23 20.91 -29.49
C LEU A 508 -9.80 21.08 -30.07
N GLN A 509 -9.64 20.85 -31.36
CA GLN A 509 -8.36 20.74 -32.01
C GLN A 509 -7.90 22.09 -32.55
N GLY A 510 -6.83 22.62 -31.96
CA GLY A 510 -6.11 23.78 -32.47
C GLY A 510 -6.51 25.10 -31.81
N GLY A 511 -5.98 25.36 -30.60
CA GLY A 511 -5.78 26.73 -30.09
C GLY A 511 -6.49 27.10 -28.80
N THR A 512 -7.61 26.49 -28.44
CA THR A 512 -8.39 26.91 -27.26
C THR A 512 -8.32 25.90 -26.12
N ARG A 513 -7.47 26.20 -25.14
CA ARG A 513 -7.28 25.40 -23.91
C ARG A 513 -8.14 25.87 -22.74
N ASN A 514 -9.03 26.84 -22.93
CA ASN A 514 -9.70 27.49 -21.81
C ASN A 514 -11.18 27.07 -21.71
N VAL A 515 -11.56 26.55 -20.55
CA VAL A 515 -12.95 26.28 -20.16
C VAL A 515 -13.45 27.44 -19.32
N ARG A 516 -14.62 27.99 -19.66
CA ARG A 516 -15.32 28.98 -18.84
C ARG A 516 -16.26 28.27 -17.88
N LEU A 517 -15.98 28.36 -16.59
CA LEU A 517 -16.85 27.90 -15.50
C LEU A 517 -17.65 29.10 -14.97
N GLN A 518 -18.97 29.00 -14.94
CA GLN A 518 -19.84 30.07 -14.46
C GLN A 518 -20.67 29.59 -13.26
N LEU A 519 -20.65 30.37 -12.18
CA LEU A 519 -21.48 30.18 -11.00
C LEU A 519 -22.52 31.30 -10.96
N ALA A 520 -23.80 30.96 -11.08
CA ALA A 520 -24.87 31.93 -10.88
C ALA A 520 -25.10 32.19 -9.38
N LEU A 521 -25.24 33.46 -8.99
CA LEU A 521 -25.56 33.84 -7.63
C LEU A 521 -27.08 34.02 -7.48
N PRO A 522 -27.69 33.58 -6.37
CA PRO A 522 -29.14 33.67 -6.17
C PRO A 522 -29.66 35.11 -6.06
N ALA A 523 -28.81 36.05 -5.64
CA ALA A 523 -29.06 37.49 -5.60
C ALA A 523 -27.78 38.25 -5.96
N ALA A 524 -27.89 39.56 -6.20
CA ALA A 524 -26.72 40.41 -6.42
C ALA A 524 -25.86 40.46 -5.14
N ALA A 525 -24.55 40.25 -5.29
CA ALA A 525 -23.62 40.25 -4.17
C ALA A 525 -23.54 41.62 -3.49
N LEU A 526 -23.43 41.62 -2.16
CA LEU A 526 -23.27 42.82 -1.35
C LEU A 526 -21.82 43.31 -1.35
N GLY A 527 -20.87 42.44 -1.71
CA GLY A 527 -19.43 42.70 -1.66
C GLY A 527 -18.83 42.22 -0.35
N GLY A 528 -17.74 41.46 -0.45
CA GLY A 528 -17.05 40.86 0.70
C GLY A 528 -17.37 39.39 0.94
N GLU A 529 -18.32 38.80 0.19
CA GLU A 529 -18.54 37.36 0.18
C GLU A 529 -17.28 36.65 -0.34
N GLN A 530 -16.86 35.58 0.34
CA GLN A 530 -15.72 34.77 -0.06
C GLN A 530 -16.16 33.37 -0.50
N LEU A 531 -15.68 32.94 -1.66
CA LEU A 531 -15.84 31.57 -2.17
C LEU A 531 -14.46 30.91 -2.22
N ARG A 532 -14.30 29.77 -1.55
CA ARG A 532 -13.07 28.98 -1.62
C ARG A 532 -13.32 27.74 -2.49
N LEU A 533 -12.41 27.48 -3.41
CA LEU A 533 -12.46 26.32 -4.31
C LEU A 533 -11.14 25.57 -4.29
N MET A 534 -11.19 24.25 -4.36
CA MET A 534 -10.06 23.42 -4.76
C MET A 534 -10.26 23.08 -6.24
N LEU A 535 -9.31 23.45 -7.08
CA LEU A 535 -9.36 23.34 -8.54
C LEU A 535 -8.20 22.49 -9.03
N ILE A 536 -8.48 21.51 -9.89
CA ILE A 536 -7.49 20.79 -10.69
C ILE A 536 -7.48 21.43 -12.08
N GLY A 537 -6.35 22.04 -12.45
CA GLY A 537 -6.24 22.99 -13.55
C GLY A 537 -5.78 24.37 -13.08
N GLN A 538 -5.64 25.31 -14.02
CA GLN A 538 -5.08 26.64 -13.75
C GLN A 538 -6.05 27.76 -14.10
N VAL A 539 -6.32 28.65 -13.16
CA VAL A 539 -7.13 29.86 -13.41
C VAL A 539 -6.33 30.85 -14.26
N VAL A 540 -6.93 31.31 -15.36
CA VAL A 540 -6.37 32.29 -16.30
C VAL A 540 -6.98 33.67 -16.09
N GLN A 541 -8.31 33.73 -15.97
CA GLN A 541 -9.06 34.98 -15.81
C GLN A 541 -10.27 34.75 -14.91
N VAL A 542 -10.66 35.78 -14.16
CA VAL A 542 -11.83 35.78 -13.28
C VAL A 542 -12.66 37.03 -13.53
N GLU A 543 -13.98 36.86 -13.59
CA GLU A 543 -14.95 37.97 -13.70
C GLU A 543 -15.99 37.86 -12.57
N GLY A 544 -16.46 39.00 -12.07
CA GLY A 544 -17.41 39.07 -10.95
C GLY A 544 -16.80 38.82 -9.55
N ALA A 545 -15.49 38.53 -9.47
CA ALA A 545 -14.75 38.36 -8.23
C ALA A 545 -13.26 38.73 -8.42
N THR A 546 -12.55 39.04 -7.33
CA THR A 546 -11.08 39.00 -7.30
C THR A 546 -10.62 37.61 -6.85
N ALA A 547 -9.47 37.14 -7.33
CA ALA A 547 -9.00 35.79 -7.06
C ALA A 547 -7.58 35.77 -6.49
N ARG A 548 -7.37 34.92 -5.48
CA ARG A 548 -6.05 34.55 -4.97
C ARG A 548 -5.90 33.03 -5.06
N SER A 549 -4.91 32.57 -5.82
CA SER A 549 -4.64 31.14 -5.99
C SER A 549 -3.41 30.73 -5.19
N LEU A 550 -3.53 29.64 -4.43
CA LEU A 550 -2.44 29.01 -3.69
C LEU A 550 -2.18 27.61 -4.27
N PRO A 551 -0.91 27.22 -4.53
CA PRO A 551 -0.57 25.85 -4.94
C PRO A 551 -1.08 24.82 -3.93
N ALA A 552 -1.57 23.69 -4.42
CA ALA A 552 -2.15 22.62 -3.60
C ALA A 552 -1.86 21.20 -4.13
N CYS A 553 -1.04 21.08 -5.18
CA CYS A 553 -0.61 19.78 -5.69
C CYS A 553 0.58 19.28 -4.85
N THR A 554 0.42 18.16 -4.17
CA THR A 554 1.44 17.61 -3.25
C THR A 554 1.87 16.19 -3.58
N GLY A 555 1.14 15.50 -4.45
CA GLY A 555 1.40 14.10 -4.78
C GLY A 555 2.43 13.88 -5.88
N ARG A 556 2.81 12.61 -6.07
CA ARG A 556 3.83 12.18 -7.06
C ARG A 556 3.42 12.40 -8.53
N ALA A 557 2.15 12.62 -8.82
CA ALA A 557 1.68 12.91 -10.17
C ALA A 557 1.70 14.41 -10.52
N CYS A 558 2.12 15.27 -9.58
CA CYS A 558 2.28 16.70 -9.82
C CYS A 558 3.50 16.96 -10.72
N ARG A 559 3.31 17.69 -11.82
CA ARG A 559 4.41 18.24 -12.62
C ARG A 559 4.77 19.65 -12.16
N SER A 560 3.80 20.34 -11.58
CA SER A 560 3.95 21.64 -10.91
C SER A 560 3.09 21.67 -9.66
N ALA A 561 3.51 22.42 -8.63
CA ALA A 561 2.72 22.65 -7.42
C ALA A 561 1.34 23.30 -7.73
N SER A 562 1.25 24.02 -8.86
CA SER A 562 0.03 24.69 -9.33
C SER A 562 -0.88 23.82 -10.22
N ASP A 563 -0.57 22.53 -10.41
CA ASP A 563 -1.47 21.60 -11.14
C ASP A 563 -2.81 21.41 -10.40
N VAL A 564 -2.80 21.62 -9.08
CA VAL A 564 -3.97 21.78 -8.21
C VAL A 564 -3.81 23.10 -7.46
N GLN A 565 -4.88 23.87 -7.35
CA GLN A 565 -4.88 25.19 -6.72
C GLN A 565 -6.03 25.30 -5.72
N GLN A 566 -5.79 25.92 -4.57
CA GLN A 566 -6.86 26.48 -3.75
C GLN A 566 -7.09 27.93 -4.17
N VAL A 567 -8.27 28.21 -4.71
CA VAL A 567 -8.66 29.51 -5.23
C VAL A 567 -9.60 30.16 -4.23
N LEU A 568 -9.19 31.31 -3.67
CA LEU A 568 -10.02 32.16 -2.84
C LEU A 568 -10.55 33.31 -3.71
N LEU A 569 -11.87 33.35 -3.90
CA LEU A 569 -12.57 34.35 -4.68
C LEU A 569 -13.27 35.32 -3.73
N SER A 570 -12.98 36.62 -3.84
CA SER A 570 -13.75 37.66 -3.13
C SER A 570 -14.72 38.30 -4.12
N VAL A 571 -16.01 38.04 -3.93
CA VAL A 571 -17.07 38.46 -4.87
C VAL A 571 -17.20 39.98 -4.85
N LEU A 572 -17.29 40.58 -6.04
CA LEU A 572 -17.41 42.03 -6.19
C LEU A 572 -18.86 42.48 -5.88
N PRO A 573 -19.05 43.67 -5.27
CA PRO A 573 -20.39 44.23 -5.07
C PRO A 573 -21.18 44.31 -6.39
N GLY A 574 -22.45 43.93 -6.36
CA GLY A 574 -23.36 43.96 -7.51
C GLY A 574 -23.22 42.78 -8.48
N ALA A 575 -22.24 41.88 -8.29
CA ALA A 575 -22.07 40.71 -9.16
C ALA A 575 -23.29 39.76 -9.05
N ARG A 576 -23.80 39.28 -10.20
CA ARG A 576 -24.85 38.25 -10.27
C ARG A 576 -24.32 36.87 -10.67
N SER A 577 -23.07 36.80 -11.09
CA SER A 577 -22.38 35.56 -11.40
C SER A 577 -20.87 35.72 -11.23
N VAL A 578 -20.19 34.64 -10.90
CA VAL A 578 -18.73 34.55 -10.93
C VAL A 578 -18.32 33.67 -12.10
N GLN A 579 -17.42 34.15 -12.94
CA GLN A 579 -16.89 33.38 -14.07
C GLN A 579 -15.39 33.12 -13.90
N LEU A 580 -14.96 31.89 -14.14
CA LEU A 580 -13.57 31.46 -14.12
C LEU A 580 -13.20 30.93 -15.50
N GLN A 581 -12.20 31.52 -16.13
CA GLN A 581 -11.55 30.93 -17.29
C GLN A 581 -10.40 30.05 -16.82
N VAL A 582 -10.46 28.74 -17.12
CA VAL A 582 -9.54 27.73 -16.58
C VAL A 582 -8.87 26.94 -17.69
N THR A 583 -7.55 26.76 -17.61
CA THR A 583 -6.81 25.79 -18.39
C THR A 583 -6.86 24.41 -17.72
N PRO A 584 -7.41 23.35 -18.37
CA PRO A 584 -7.40 21.99 -17.86
C PRO A 584 -5.98 21.42 -17.69
N LEU A 585 -5.82 20.53 -16.73
CA LEU A 585 -4.56 19.83 -16.49
C LEU A 585 -4.36 18.72 -17.53
N ALA A 586 -3.28 18.79 -18.32
CA ALA A 586 -2.85 17.63 -19.10
C ALA A 586 -2.45 16.50 -18.14
N PHE A 587 -3.17 15.38 -18.13
CA PHE A 587 -2.96 14.32 -17.16
C PHE A 587 -2.65 13.00 -17.89
N ARG A 588 -1.64 12.26 -17.45
CA ARG A 588 -1.29 10.95 -18.02
C ARG A 588 -1.05 9.97 -16.90
N ALA A 589 -1.74 8.84 -16.94
CA ALA A 589 -1.63 7.78 -15.94
C ALA A 589 -0.96 6.54 -16.55
N ALA A 590 0.32 6.65 -16.95
CA ALA A 590 1.04 5.59 -17.65
C ALA A 590 1.01 4.22 -16.93
N GLU A 591 1.02 4.22 -15.59
CA GLU A 591 0.92 2.98 -14.81
C GLU A 591 -0.41 2.24 -14.99
N ASP A 592 -1.49 2.99 -15.25
CA ASP A 592 -2.86 2.48 -15.35
C ASP A 592 -3.19 2.06 -16.80
N GLU A 593 -2.41 2.53 -17.80
CA GLU A 593 -2.52 2.12 -19.21
C GLU A 593 -2.36 0.60 -19.39
N ARG A 594 -1.63 -0.07 -18.49
CA ARG A 594 -1.49 -1.55 -18.42
C ARG A 594 -2.81 -2.29 -18.22
N TYR A 595 -3.84 -1.60 -17.73
CA TYR A 595 -5.19 -2.13 -17.53
C TYR A 595 -6.20 -1.59 -18.55
N ARG A 596 -5.72 -0.94 -19.61
CA ARG A 596 -6.54 -0.43 -20.73
C ARG A 596 -6.27 -1.21 -22.01
N HIS A 597 -7.26 -1.29 -22.90
CA HIS A 597 -7.02 -1.86 -24.22
C HIS A 597 -6.12 -0.95 -25.08
N LEU A 598 -6.15 0.36 -24.84
CA LEU A 598 -5.42 1.36 -25.64
C LEU A 598 -4.26 1.94 -24.83
N TRP A 599 -3.07 1.97 -25.43
CA TRP A 599 -1.88 2.62 -24.87
C TRP A 599 -0.99 3.17 -25.99
N VAL A 600 0.02 3.98 -25.64
CA VAL A 600 0.95 4.60 -26.60
C VAL A 600 2.36 4.04 -26.41
N ASP A 601 2.88 3.41 -27.45
CA ASP A 601 4.21 2.80 -27.52
C ASP A 601 5.10 3.55 -28.51
N HIS A 602 6.18 4.19 -28.05
CA HIS A 602 7.08 4.98 -28.90
C HIS A 602 6.37 5.95 -29.87
N GLY A 603 5.27 6.57 -29.40
CA GLY A 603 4.45 7.49 -30.21
C GLY A 603 3.40 6.84 -31.11
N GLN A 604 3.26 5.50 -31.08
CA GLN A 604 2.24 4.77 -31.83
C GLN A 604 1.13 4.22 -30.92
N LEU A 605 -0.10 4.29 -31.39
CA LEU A 605 -1.23 3.65 -30.73
C LEU A 605 -1.16 2.14 -30.88
N ARG A 606 -1.38 1.43 -29.77
CA ARG A 606 -1.43 -0.03 -29.74
C ARG A 606 -2.69 -0.51 -29.02
N TRP A 607 -3.27 -1.59 -29.54
CA TRP A 607 -4.29 -2.37 -28.84
C TRP A 607 -3.61 -3.52 -28.10
N GLN A 608 -3.86 -3.65 -26.81
CA GLN A 608 -3.41 -4.79 -26.01
C GLN A 608 -4.58 -5.63 -25.53
N ALA A 609 -4.36 -6.94 -25.45
CA ALA A 609 -5.28 -7.83 -24.78
C ALA A 609 -5.19 -7.59 -23.27
N LEU A 610 -6.33 -7.30 -22.63
CA LEU A 610 -6.37 -7.25 -21.18
C LEU A 610 -6.30 -8.67 -20.63
N PRO A 611 -5.55 -8.92 -19.54
CA PRO A 611 -5.59 -10.20 -18.85
C PRO A 611 -7.04 -10.48 -18.45
N ALA A 612 -7.70 -11.50 -19.01
CA ALA A 612 -9.01 -11.90 -18.49
C ALA A 612 -8.80 -12.73 -17.22
N ALA A 613 -8.49 -12.00 -16.15
CA ALA A 613 -8.46 -12.46 -14.77
C ALA A 613 -8.40 -11.23 -13.86
N SER A 614 -9.53 -10.50 -13.78
CA SER A 614 -9.88 -9.63 -12.64
C SER A 614 -11.29 -9.04 -12.82
N HIS A 615 -11.75 -8.80 -14.06
CA HIS A 615 -13.06 -8.17 -14.28
C HIS A 615 -14.30 -9.08 -14.15
N ARG A 616 -14.19 -10.40 -14.38
CA ARG A 616 -15.30 -11.33 -14.03
C ARG A 616 -15.32 -11.73 -12.57
N MET A 617 -14.20 -11.58 -11.85
CA MET A 617 -14.27 -11.51 -10.39
C MET A 617 -14.86 -10.17 -9.97
N ALA A 618 -14.57 -9.01 -10.58
CA ALA A 618 -15.23 -7.76 -10.20
C ALA A 618 -16.77 -7.74 -10.38
N ALA A 619 -17.34 -8.51 -11.31
CA ALA A 619 -18.79 -8.68 -11.42
C ALA A 619 -19.37 -9.83 -10.56
N GLY A 620 -18.55 -10.83 -10.18
CA GLY A 620 -18.93 -11.93 -9.27
C GLY A 620 -18.45 -11.76 -7.81
N SER A 621 -17.66 -10.74 -7.53
CA SER A 621 -17.10 -10.32 -6.25
C SER A 621 -17.59 -8.93 -5.86
N ALA A 622 -18.42 -8.30 -6.70
CA ALA A 622 -19.41 -7.32 -6.23
C ALA A 622 -20.45 -7.96 -5.29
N GLN A 623 -20.34 -9.27 -5.03
CA GLN A 623 -21.04 -10.01 -3.96
C GLN A 623 -20.09 -10.61 -2.92
N ALA A 624 -18.83 -10.17 -2.82
CA ALA A 624 -17.98 -10.45 -1.65
C ALA A 624 -18.07 -9.31 -0.64
N GLY A 625 -19.28 -8.79 -0.41
CA GLY A 625 -19.56 -8.02 0.79
C GLY A 625 -19.65 -9.00 1.96
N SER A 626 -19.20 -8.61 3.15
CA SER A 626 -19.52 -9.37 4.37
C SER A 626 -21.03 -9.65 4.40
N PRO A 627 -21.45 -10.91 4.64
CA PRO A 627 -22.86 -11.28 4.63
C PRO A 627 -23.59 -10.47 5.69
N ALA A 628 -24.89 -10.27 5.48
CA ALA A 628 -25.72 -9.49 6.40
C ALA A 628 -25.71 -10.02 7.85
N ALA A 629 -25.26 -11.26 8.07
CA ALA A 629 -25.33 -11.94 9.36
C ALA A 629 -24.05 -11.91 10.19
N LEU A 630 -22.89 -11.48 9.66
CA LEU A 630 -21.65 -11.41 10.45
C LEU A 630 -21.77 -10.39 11.59
N GLN A 631 -21.39 -10.79 12.80
CA GLN A 631 -21.27 -9.90 13.96
C GLN A 631 -19.84 -9.93 14.52
N LEU A 632 -19.26 -8.76 14.76
CA LEU A 632 -18.01 -8.63 15.52
C LEU A 632 -18.33 -8.16 16.92
N LEU A 633 -17.79 -8.85 17.92
CA LEU A 633 -17.98 -8.56 19.34
C LEU A 633 -16.65 -8.18 20.01
N ASP A 634 -16.72 -7.38 21.07
CA ASP A 634 -15.61 -7.14 21.97
C ASP A 634 -15.40 -8.34 22.91
N ARG A 635 -14.36 -8.31 23.75
CA ARG A 635 -14.00 -9.44 24.61
C ARG A 635 -15.11 -9.84 25.59
N HIS A 636 -15.99 -8.90 25.94
CA HIS A 636 -17.11 -9.07 26.86
C HIS A 636 -18.43 -9.37 26.15
N GLY A 637 -18.43 -9.49 24.82
CA GLY A 637 -19.61 -9.79 24.01
C GLY A 637 -20.40 -8.55 23.55
N THR A 638 -19.89 -7.33 23.74
CA THR A 638 -20.50 -6.10 23.24
C THR A 638 -20.37 -6.00 21.73
N ALA A 639 -21.43 -5.63 21.01
CA ALA A 639 -21.38 -5.51 19.55
C ALA A 639 -20.48 -4.35 19.10
N LEU A 640 -19.48 -4.66 18.26
CA LEU A 640 -18.57 -3.72 17.61
C LEU A 640 -18.98 -3.46 16.16
N TRP A 641 -19.49 -4.48 15.46
CA TRP A 641 -19.90 -4.42 14.07
C TRP A 641 -21.07 -5.35 13.81
N ARG A 642 -22.12 -4.86 13.15
CA ARG A 642 -23.31 -5.63 12.75
C ARG A 642 -24.02 -4.96 11.58
N ASP A 643 -24.85 -5.72 10.87
CA ASP A 643 -25.68 -5.22 9.77
C ASP A 643 -24.92 -4.57 8.59
N GLY A 644 -23.61 -4.82 8.47
CA GLY A 644 -22.78 -4.24 7.42
C GLY A 644 -21.98 -3.01 7.83
N ALA A 645 -22.02 -2.57 9.09
CA ALA A 645 -21.33 -1.37 9.57
C ALA A 645 -20.85 -1.49 11.03
N SER A 646 -19.91 -0.62 11.41
CA SER A 646 -19.47 -0.47 12.81
C SER A 646 -20.59 0.15 13.66
N THR A 647 -20.70 -0.24 14.93
CA THR A 647 -21.63 0.41 15.88
C THR A 647 -21.20 1.85 16.16
N ALA A 648 -22.12 2.70 16.63
CA ALA A 648 -21.82 4.11 16.91
C ALA A 648 -20.74 4.25 17.98
N GLU A 649 -20.80 3.42 19.01
CA GLU A 649 -19.83 3.36 20.11
C GLU A 649 -18.46 2.92 19.61
N ALA A 650 -18.39 1.88 18.76
CA ALA A 650 -17.12 1.44 18.17
C ALA A 650 -16.53 2.48 17.20
N ALA A 651 -17.38 3.18 16.43
CA ALA A 651 -16.94 4.26 15.55
C ALA A 651 -16.39 5.46 16.35
N GLN A 652 -17.05 5.86 17.44
CA GLN A 652 -16.55 6.89 18.36
C GLN A 652 -15.26 6.47 19.08
N ALA A 653 -15.05 5.16 19.28
CA ALA A 653 -13.82 4.59 19.83
C ALA A 653 -12.69 4.43 18.78
N GLY A 654 -12.85 5.00 17.57
CA GLY A 654 -11.85 4.98 16.50
C GLY A 654 -11.70 3.64 15.78
N LEU A 655 -12.60 2.67 16.00
CA LEU A 655 -12.44 1.30 15.49
C LEU A 655 -12.97 1.11 14.06
N ALA A 656 -13.66 2.10 13.47
CA ALA A 656 -14.33 1.91 12.18
C ALA A 656 -13.39 1.46 11.03
N PRO A 657 -12.17 2.02 10.87
CA PRO A 657 -11.22 1.51 9.87
C PRO A 657 -10.77 0.07 10.14
N LEU A 658 -10.59 -0.31 11.41
CA LEU A 658 -10.18 -1.65 11.80
C LEU A 658 -11.27 -2.69 11.53
N LEU A 659 -12.49 -2.41 11.98
CA LEU A 659 -13.62 -3.33 11.93
C LEU A 659 -14.24 -3.43 10.53
N GLY A 660 -14.36 -2.29 9.86
CA GLY A 660 -14.99 -2.16 8.55
C GLY A 660 -15.98 -1.00 8.51
N LEU A 661 -15.78 -0.11 7.53
CA LEU A 661 -16.66 1.05 7.27
C LEU A 661 -17.95 0.65 6.53
N GLY A 662 -17.88 -0.47 5.83
CA GLY A 662 -18.93 -1.02 4.99
C GLY A 662 -18.51 -2.39 4.47
N ARG A 663 -19.43 -3.09 3.81
CA ARG A 663 -19.22 -4.46 3.31
C ARG A 663 -18.08 -4.58 2.29
N ASP A 664 -17.76 -3.51 1.59
CA ASP A 664 -16.73 -3.49 0.55
C ASP A 664 -15.32 -3.18 1.08
N HIS A 665 -15.17 -2.93 2.39
CA HIS A 665 -13.86 -2.67 2.99
C HIS A 665 -13.08 -3.98 3.20
N GLY A 666 -12.52 -4.51 2.12
CA GLY A 666 -11.87 -5.82 2.10
C GLY A 666 -10.69 -6.01 3.07
N SER A 667 -9.91 -4.98 3.39
CA SER A 667 -8.78 -5.08 4.33
C SER A 667 -9.17 -5.02 5.81
N SER A 668 -10.43 -4.70 6.13
CA SER A 668 -10.92 -4.67 7.52
C SER A 668 -11.13 -6.08 8.09
N VAL A 669 -11.29 -6.22 9.42
CA VAL A 669 -11.60 -7.52 10.04
C VAL A 669 -12.85 -8.14 9.41
N ALA A 670 -13.95 -7.39 9.25
CA ALA A 670 -15.17 -7.91 8.63
C ALA A 670 -14.94 -8.35 7.16
N GLY A 671 -14.18 -7.55 6.40
CA GLY A 671 -13.86 -7.84 5.01
C GLY A 671 -12.90 -9.01 4.83
N MET A 672 -12.01 -9.23 5.80
CA MET A 672 -11.14 -10.40 5.87
C MET A 672 -11.94 -11.67 6.12
N LEU A 673 -12.80 -11.67 7.14
CA LEU A 673 -13.65 -12.83 7.46
C LEU A 673 -14.62 -13.18 6.32
N ALA A 674 -15.04 -12.20 5.53
CA ALA A 674 -15.86 -12.43 4.33
C ALA A 674 -15.15 -13.24 3.22
N ARG A 675 -13.82 -13.37 3.27
CA ARG A 675 -13.04 -14.18 2.32
C ARG A 675 -12.97 -15.67 2.68
N LEU A 676 -13.45 -16.05 3.86
CA LEU A 676 -13.43 -17.45 4.31
C LEU A 676 -14.46 -18.31 3.56
N PRO A 677 -14.15 -19.60 3.32
CA PRO A 677 -15.12 -20.55 2.80
C PRO A 677 -16.17 -20.86 3.87
N GLY A 678 -17.44 -20.54 3.61
CA GLY A 678 -18.49 -20.61 4.62
C GLY A 678 -18.36 -19.44 5.59
N VAL A 679 -19.08 -18.36 5.32
CA VAL A 679 -18.82 -17.10 6.03
C VAL A 679 -19.26 -17.20 7.50
N PRO A 680 -18.37 -16.88 8.45
CA PRO A 680 -18.69 -16.92 9.87
C PRO A 680 -19.88 -16.03 10.22
N GLN A 681 -20.65 -16.46 11.21
CA GLN A 681 -21.77 -15.68 11.74
C GLN A 681 -21.31 -14.73 12.83
N GLN A 682 -20.29 -15.12 13.60
CA GLN A 682 -19.81 -14.32 14.72
C GLN A 682 -18.30 -14.43 14.90
N ALA A 683 -17.68 -13.31 15.26
CA ALA A 683 -16.30 -13.27 15.71
C ALA A 683 -16.18 -12.40 16.95
N ARG A 684 -15.29 -12.78 17.87
CA ARG A 684 -15.00 -12.02 19.08
C ARG A 684 -13.56 -11.55 19.05
N LEU A 685 -13.34 -10.28 19.36
CA LEU A 685 -12.03 -9.66 19.43
C LEU A 685 -11.56 -9.56 20.89
N THR A 686 -10.25 -9.41 21.09
CA THR A 686 -9.65 -9.20 22.42
C THR A 686 -9.86 -7.79 22.98
N LEU A 687 -10.32 -6.86 22.14
CA LEU A 687 -10.54 -5.46 22.51
C LEU A 687 -11.55 -5.34 23.66
N ASP A 688 -11.26 -4.42 24.56
CA ASP A 688 -12.17 -3.93 25.59
C ASP A 688 -12.72 -2.58 25.14
N LEU A 689 -14.01 -2.51 24.78
CA LEU A 689 -14.58 -1.31 24.16
C LEU A 689 -14.50 -0.06 25.06
N PRO A 690 -14.81 -0.12 26.37
CA PRO A 690 -14.59 1.01 27.29
C PRO A 690 -13.13 1.48 27.34
N LEU A 691 -12.17 0.55 27.48
CA LEU A 691 -10.75 0.91 27.51
C LEU A 691 -10.29 1.51 26.18
N GLN A 692 -10.76 0.96 25.06
CA GLN A 692 -10.50 1.47 23.73
C GLN A 692 -11.03 2.91 23.57
N ALA A 693 -12.27 3.18 23.98
CA ALA A 693 -12.88 4.50 23.87
C ALA A 693 -12.10 5.54 24.69
N LEU A 694 -11.77 5.22 25.94
CA LEU A 694 -10.92 6.07 26.79
C LEU A 694 -9.56 6.33 26.13
N SER A 695 -8.91 5.26 25.63
CA SER A 695 -7.60 5.37 24.99
C SER A 695 -7.64 6.25 23.74
N GLN A 696 -8.67 6.12 22.91
CA GLN A 696 -8.85 6.93 21.71
C GLN A 696 -9.06 8.42 22.06
N GLN A 697 -9.95 8.72 23.00
CA GLN A 697 -10.26 10.09 23.41
C GLN A 697 -9.05 10.79 24.04
N VAL A 698 -8.30 10.08 24.89
CA VAL A 698 -7.07 10.60 25.48
C VAL A 698 -5.99 10.79 24.42
N LEU A 699 -5.84 9.87 23.46
CA LEU A 699 -4.87 9.99 22.37
C LEU A 699 -5.17 11.19 21.46
N GLU A 700 -6.44 11.44 21.14
CA GLU A 700 -6.87 12.62 20.38
C GLU A 700 -6.67 13.91 21.15
N CYS A 701 -6.99 13.91 22.45
CA CYS A 701 -6.84 15.10 23.27
C CYS A 701 -5.38 15.44 23.59
N VAL A 702 -4.69 14.53 24.28
CA VAL A 702 -3.35 14.73 24.81
C VAL A 702 -2.30 14.51 23.72
N GLY A 703 -2.47 13.48 22.87
CA GLY A 703 -1.50 13.18 21.82
C GLY A 703 -1.60 14.09 20.60
N LEU A 704 -2.77 14.18 19.95
CA LEU A 704 -2.88 15.01 18.75
C LEU A 704 -2.91 16.51 19.05
N ARG A 705 -3.76 16.92 20.00
CA ARG A 705 -4.03 18.34 20.27
C ARG A 705 -3.17 18.93 21.40
N HIS A 706 -2.34 18.11 22.05
CA HIS A 706 -1.51 18.52 23.20
C HIS A 706 -2.34 19.21 24.31
N GLY A 707 -3.60 18.77 24.48
CA GLY A 707 -4.53 19.31 25.47
C GLY A 707 -4.47 18.58 26.81
N ARG A 708 -5.41 18.89 27.70
CA ARG A 708 -5.59 18.23 29.00
C ARG A 708 -6.94 17.52 29.06
N TRP A 709 -6.94 16.25 29.39
CA TRP A 709 -8.15 15.47 29.62
C TRP A 709 -8.66 15.68 31.05
N ASP A 710 -9.94 16.01 31.20
CA ASP A 710 -10.57 16.20 32.53
C ASP A 710 -11.40 14.99 33.01
N GLY A 711 -11.42 13.91 32.22
CA GLY A 711 -12.24 12.72 32.46
C GLY A 711 -13.39 12.57 31.46
N ALA A 712 -13.79 13.64 30.77
CA ALA A 712 -14.90 13.61 29.82
C ALA A 712 -14.62 14.40 28.53
N GLN A 713 -13.84 15.47 28.59
CA GLN A 713 -13.59 16.38 27.47
C GLN A 713 -12.13 16.82 27.40
N CYS A 714 -11.76 17.30 26.23
CA CYS A 714 -10.43 17.87 26.01
C CYS A 714 -10.41 19.37 26.28
N LEU A 715 -9.66 19.77 27.31
CA LEU A 715 -9.44 21.17 27.67
C LEU A 715 -8.17 21.71 27.02
N ALA A 716 -8.22 22.95 26.54
CA ALA A 716 -7.07 23.69 26.01
C ALA A 716 -6.29 22.96 24.88
N GLY A 717 -6.97 22.12 24.09
CA GLY A 717 -6.36 21.49 22.92
C GLY A 717 -6.11 22.50 21.79
N GLY A 718 -4.90 22.50 21.24
CA GLY A 718 -4.50 23.33 20.10
C GLY A 718 -4.87 22.74 18.74
N PRO A 719 -4.61 23.47 17.64
CA PRO A 719 -4.71 22.91 16.30
C PRO A 719 -3.71 21.76 16.11
N VAL A 720 -4.12 20.73 15.38
CA VAL A 720 -3.24 19.58 15.06
C VAL A 720 -2.28 19.99 13.95
N PRO A 721 -0.94 19.89 14.15
CA PRO A 721 0.03 20.15 13.09
C PRO A 721 -0.18 19.23 11.90
N GLU A 722 0.13 19.73 10.70
CA GLU A 722 0.02 18.97 9.46
C GLU A 722 0.86 17.68 9.52
N GLY A 723 0.26 16.55 9.12
CA GLY A 723 0.93 15.24 9.14
C GLY A 723 1.10 14.60 10.53
N ARG A 724 0.71 15.28 11.62
CA ARG A 724 0.75 14.69 12.96
C ARG A 724 -0.21 13.51 13.05
N HIS A 725 0.37 12.38 13.46
CA HIS A 725 -0.33 11.15 13.79
C HIS A 725 0.21 10.56 15.08
N ALA A 726 -0.62 9.77 15.76
CA ALA A 726 -0.34 9.18 17.06
C ALA A 726 -0.96 7.79 17.16
N GLY A 727 -0.39 6.94 18.02
CA GLY A 727 -0.87 5.58 18.24
C GLY A 727 -0.61 5.12 19.68
N LEU A 728 -1.46 4.25 20.19
CA LEU A 728 -1.36 3.67 21.53
C LEU A 728 -1.83 2.22 21.53
N VAL A 729 -1.10 1.36 22.24
CA VAL A 729 -1.46 -0.04 22.48
C VAL A 729 -1.41 -0.34 23.97
N ILE A 730 -2.43 -1.07 24.46
CA ILE A 730 -2.44 -1.74 25.77
C ILE A 730 -2.69 -3.22 25.52
N LEU A 731 -1.81 -4.07 26.05
CA LEU A 731 -1.79 -5.50 25.82
C LEU A 731 -1.63 -6.25 27.15
N ASP A 732 -2.34 -7.36 27.31
CA ASP A 732 -2.13 -8.33 28.38
C ASP A 732 -0.85 -9.13 28.09
N ALA A 733 0.16 -9.00 28.94
CA ALA A 733 1.49 -9.54 28.67
C ALA A 733 1.53 -11.08 28.80
N GLU A 734 0.59 -11.67 29.52
CA GLU A 734 0.56 -13.09 29.84
C GLU A 734 0.00 -13.91 28.67
N ASN A 735 -1.01 -13.39 27.97
CA ASN A 735 -1.68 -14.11 26.87
C ASN A 735 -1.58 -13.42 25.50
N GLY A 736 -1.05 -12.19 25.44
CA GLY A 736 -0.89 -11.42 24.22
C GLY A 736 -2.19 -10.79 23.70
N ASP A 737 -3.26 -10.75 24.51
CA ASP A 737 -4.51 -10.10 24.14
C ASP A 737 -4.31 -8.60 23.97
N ILE A 738 -4.62 -8.08 22.78
CA ILE A 738 -4.67 -6.64 22.55
C ILE A 738 -5.97 -6.09 23.15
N LEU A 739 -5.86 -5.35 24.25
CA LEU A 739 -7.01 -4.80 24.98
C LEU A 739 -7.46 -3.46 24.42
N ALA A 740 -6.51 -2.63 23.97
CA ALA A 740 -6.77 -1.39 23.26
C ALA A 740 -5.71 -1.11 22.20
N ALA A 741 -6.14 -0.54 21.08
CA ALA A 741 -5.37 -0.18 19.91
C ALA A 741 -5.90 1.13 19.32
N ALA A 742 -5.52 2.25 19.93
CA ALA A 742 -5.96 3.58 19.53
C ALA A 742 -5.02 4.15 18.45
N GLY A 743 -5.59 4.91 17.53
CA GLY A 743 -4.87 5.51 16.41
C GLY A 743 -5.53 6.80 15.96
N ALA A 744 -4.73 7.84 15.71
CA ALA A 744 -5.25 9.16 15.41
C ALA A 744 -4.35 9.92 14.42
N GLY A 745 -4.92 10.88 13.68
CA GLY A 745 -4.18 11.77 12.77
C GLY A 745 -4.03 11.24 11.34
N MET A 746 -4.71 10.14 11.01
CA MET A 746 -4.78 9.61 9.65
C MET A 746 -5.84 10.30 8.78
N GLY A 747 -6.70 11.11 9.40
CA GLY A 747 -7.83 11.80 8.77
C GLY A 747 -9.17 11.08 8.99
N ASP A 748 -10.26 11.82 8.79
CA ASP A 748 -11.63 11.35 8.99
C ASP A 748 -12.08 10.40 7.87
N VAL A 749 -12.61 9.24 8.27
CA VAL A 749 -13.14 8.24 7.34
C VAL A 749 -14.54 7.83 7.75
N SER A 750 -15.44 7.80 6.78
CA SER A 750 -16.83 7.39 6.97
C SER A 750 -17.38 6.71 5.72
N ALA A 751 -18.61 6.20 5.82
CA ALA A 751 -19.32 5.71 4.64
C ALA A 751 -19.54 6.81 3.58
N ALA A 752 -19.61 8.09 3.97
CA ALA A 752 -19.87 9.20 3.06
C ALA A 752 -18.69 9.50 2.10
N ASN A 753 -17.45 9.32 2.56
CA ASN A 753 -16.25 9.53 1.73
C ASN A 753 -15.58 8.22 1.27
N TRP A 754 -16.26 7.07 1.43
CA TRP A 754 -15.70 5.73 1.14
C TRP A 754 -15.11 5.59 -0.26
N ALA A 755 -15.76 6.13 -1.30
CA ALA A 755 -15.29 5.99 -2.67
C ALA A 755 -13.90 6.63 -2.87
N GLU A 756 -13.69 7.84 -2.35
CA GLU A 756 -12.42 8.56 -2.45
C GLU A 756 -11.33 7.88 -1.62
N VAL A 757 -11.69 7.45 -0.40
CA VAL A 757 -10.79 6.71 0.50
C VAL A 757 -10.33 5.39 -0.13
N ARG A 758 -11.26 4.61 -0.69
CA ARG A 758 -10.97 3.36 -1.40
C ARG A 758 -10.03 3.58 -2.58
N ASP A 759 -10.30 4.62 -3.38
CA ASP A 759 -9.49 4.89 -4.57
C ASP A 759 -8.09 5.42 -4.18
N PHE A 760 -7.99 6.19 -3.10
CA PHE A 760 -6.71 6.61 -2.52
C PHE A 760 -5.93 5.42 -1.95
N ASP A 761 -6.59 4.53 -1.21
CA ASP A 761 -5.99 3.30 -0.67
C ASP A 761 -5.42 2.41 -1.79
N ARG A 762 -6.12 2.29 -2.91
CA ARG A 762 -5.64 1.53 -4.08
C ARG A 762 -4.36 2.08 -4.69
N THR A 763 -4.16 3.40 -4.69
CA THR A 763 -2.97 4.01 -5.31
C THR A 763 -1.85 4.26 -4.31
N SER A 764 -2.18 4.52 -3.05
CA SER A 764 -1.26 4.93 -1.98
C SER A 764 -1.60 4.22 -0.67
N PRO A 765 -1.60 2.87 -0.61
CA PRO A 765 -2.14 2.11 0.53
C PRO A 765 -1.42 2.39 1.84
N ALA A 766 -0.10 2.65 1.79
CA ALA A 766 0.71 2.95 2.96
C ALA A 766 0.30 4.27 3.65
N ARG A 767 -0.10 5.28 2.87
CA ARG A 767 -0.53 6.60 3.38
C ARG A 767 -2.05 6.70 3.55
N SER A 768 -2.76 5.59 3.39
CA SER A 768 -4.21 5.55 3.43
C SER A 768 -4.73 5.92 4.82
N PRO A 769 -5.83 6.67 4.92
CA PRO A 769 -6.44 6.97 6.21
C PRO A 769 -7.05 5.71 6.87
N LEU A 770 -7.06 4.58 6.16
CA LEU A 770 -7.49 3.26 6.65
C LEU A 770 -6.43 2.54 7.49
N ARG A 771 -5.17 3.02 7.50
CA ARG A 771 -4.11 2.40 8.29
C ARG A 771 -4.30 2.72 9.77
N LEU A 772 -4.03 1.75 10.64
CA LEU A 772 -4.09 1.95 12.09
C LEU A 772 -2.69 2.18 12.66
N PRO A 773 -2.34 3.41 13.12
CA PRO A 773 -1.00 3.72 13.65
C PRO A 773 -0.55 2.86 14.83
N ALA A 774 -1.47 2.17 15.50
CA ALA A 774 -1.15 1.24 16.59
C ALA A 774 -0.25 0.06 16.15
N TRP A 775 -0.39 -0.42 14.91
CA TRP A 775 0.42 -1.53 14.37
C TRP A 775 0.65 -1.51 12.86
N GLN A 776 0.28 -0.44 12.17
CA GLN A 776 0.55 -0.25 10.76
C GLN A 776 1.25 1.10 10.56
N HIS A 777 2.33 1.10 9.80
CA HIS A 777 3.03 2.31 9.38
C HIS A 777 3.47 2.20 7.93
N ASP A 778 3.71 3.35 7.29
CA ASP A 778 4.25 3.47 5.93
C ASP A 778 5.78 3.43 5.87
N GLY A 779 6.44 3.44 7.02
CA GLY A 779 7.89 3.50 7.16
C GLY A 779 8.37 4.93 7.40
N GLY A 780 9.65 5.21 7.17
CA GLY A 780 10.22 6.55 7.29
C GLY A 780 10.54 7.02 8.72
N ALA A 781 11.11 8.22 8.81
CA ALA A 781 11.72 8.76 10.03
C ALA A 781 10.72 9.01 11.17
N HIS A 782 9.45 9.25 10.87
CA HIS A 782 8.41 9.50 11.88
C HIS A 782 7.98 8.26 12.67
N GLN A 783 8.54 7.09 12.34
CA GLN A 783 8.30 5.83 13.06
C GLN A 783 9.51 5.38 13.88
N SER A 784 10.56 6.22 13.96
CA SER A 784 11.73 5.92 14.77
C SER A 784 11.38 5.97 16.27
N PRO A 785 11.65 4.88 17.03
CA PRO A 785 11.36 4.78 18.46
C PRO A 785 12.20 5.71 19.34
N GLY A 786 13.34 6.17 18.81
CA GLY A 786 14.37 6.86 19.57
C GLY A 786 14.80 6.04 20.78
N SER A 787 15.06 6.73 21.89
CA SER A 787 15.57 6.09 23.11
C SER A 787 14.68 5.01 23.75
N THR A 788 13.45 4.74 23.28
CA THR A 788 12.71 3.54 23.73
C THR A 788 13.36 2.25 23.23
N PHE A 789 14.00 2.24 22.06
CA PHE A 789 14.71 1.07 21.53
C PHE A 789 15.90 0.65 22.38
N LYS A 790 16.43 1.53 23.26
CA LYS A 790 17.52 1.17 24.18
C LYS A 790 17.19 -0.01 25.09
N VAL A 791 15.92 -0.33 25.30
CA VAL A 791 15.53 -1.57 26.01
C VAL A 791 15.87 -2.82 25.18
N VAL A 792 15.75 -2.74 23.85
CA VAL A 792 16.19 -3.79 22.91
C VAL A 792 17.71 -3.81 22.81
N THR A 793 18.36 -2.63 22.75
CA THR A 793 19.82 -2.52 22.85
C THR A 793 20.34 -3.18 24.13
N ALA A 794 19.68 -2.93 25.27
CA ALA A 794 20.02 -3.52 26.55
C ALA A 794 19.90 -5.06 26.55
N LEU A 795 18.84 -5.60 25.93
CA LEU A 795 18.72 -7.05 25.74
C LEU A 795 19.86 -7.63 24.90
N GLY A 796 20.26 -6.93 23.84
CA GLY A 796 21.42 -7.32 23.01
C GLY A 796 22.74 -7.27 23.78
N LEU A 797 22.93 -6.26 24.63
CA LEU A 797 24.12 -6.15 25.48
C LEU A 797 24.17 -7.27 26.53
N GLU A 798 23.05 -7.59 27.17
CA GLU A 798 22.96 -8.71 28.13
C GLU A 798 23.16 -10.06 27.42
N LEU A 799 22.69 -10.22 26.17
CA LEU A 799 22.99 -11.40 25.36
C LEU A 799 24.49 -11.52 25.07
N ALA A 800 25.16 -10.43 24.72
CA ALA A 800 26.61 -10.42 24.50
C ALA A 800 27.40 -10.72 25.78
N ALA A 801 26.94 -10.19 26.92
CA ALA A 801 27.59 -10.36 28.22
C ALA A 801 27.61 -11.82 28.71
N GLN A 802 26.71 -12.69 28.20
CA GLN A 802 26.75 -14.12 28.50
C GLN A 802 28.06 -14.80 28.07
N GLN A 803 28.76 -14.22 27.09
CA GLN A 803 30.00 -14.75 26.53
C GLN A 803 31.20 -13.81 26.78
N ASP A 804 30.99 -12.64 27.40
CA ASP A 804 32.01 -11.64 27.67
C ASP A 804 31.90 -11.13 29.11
N SER A 805 32.78 -11.64 30.00
CA SER A 805 32.81 -11.26 31.41
C SER A 805 33.23 -9.81 31.64
N GLN A 806 34.01 -9.20 30.74
CA GLN A 806 34.36 -7.77 30.85
C GLN A 806 33.14 -6.91 30.54
N LEU A 807 32.35 -7.29 29.53
CA LEU A 807 31.09 -6.63 29.25
C LEU A 807 30.10 -6.82 30.41
N ASP A 808 29.96 -8.02 30.98
CA ASP A 808 29.08 -8.25 32.14
C ASP A 808 29.46 -7.37 33.35
N ALA A 809 30.76 -7.22 33.63
CA ALA A 809 31.25 -6.32 34.67
C ALA A 809 30.93 -4.84 34.36
N LEU A 810 31.07 -4.42 33.09
CA LEU A 810 30.69 -3.08 32.64
C LEU A 810 29.19 -2.83 32.84
N LEU A 811 28.33 -3.78 32.45
CA LEU A 811 26.87 -3.67 32.59
C LEU A 811 26.45 -3.64 34.06
N SER A 812 27.14 -4.38 34.94
CA SER A 812 26.95 -4.33 36.40
C SER A 812 27.23 -2.95 37.01
N GLY A 813 28.15 -2.21 36.40
CA GLY A 813 28.54 -0.88 36.83
C GLY A 813 29.99 -0.82 37.30
N LEU A 814 30.78 -0.01 36.61
CA LEU A 814 32.18 0.25 36.94
C LEU A 814 32.35 1.67 37.49
N PRO A 815 33.39 1.92 38.33
CA PRO A 815 33.78 3.28 38.67
C PRO A 815 34.07 4.12 37.42
N LEU A 816 33.68 5.40 37.40
CA LEU A 816 33.87 6.27 36.23
C LEU A 816 35.33 6.27 35.68
N PRO A 817 36.39 6.36 36.52
CA PRO A 817 37.76 6.27 36.02
C PRO A 817 38.12 4.91 35.40
N ALA A 818 37.47 3.83 35.84
CA ALA A 818 37.67 2.52 35.25
C ALA A 818 37.03 2.41 33.85
N LEU A 819 35.87 3.04 33.63
CA LEU A 819 35.25 3.13 32.30
C LEU A 819 36.15 3.89 31.32
N ASN A 820 36.67 5.05 31.72
CA ASN A 820 37.56 5.84 30.88
C ASN A 820 38.84 5.08 30.53
N ARG A 821 39.45 4.38 31.50
CA ARG A 821 40.62 3.53 31.25
C ARG A 821 40.31 2.40 30.28
N LEU A 822 39.16 1.73 30.41
CA LEU A 822 38.77 0.65 29.52
C LEU A 822 38.59 1.15 28.07
N ALA A 823 37.92 2.29 27.88
CA ALA A 823 37.78 2.92 26.57
C ALA A 823 39.15 3.27 25.97
N GLN A 824 40.00 3.95 26.74
CA GLN A 824 41.33 4.39 26.32
C GLN A 824 42.23 3.20 25.94
N GLN A 825 42.24 2.12 26.74
CA GLN A 825 43.04 0.91 26.47
C GLN A 825 42.66 0.23 25.15
N ARG A 826 41.40 0.36 24.73
CA ARG A 826 40.91 -0.18 23.45
C ARG A 826 40.86 0.86 22.32
N GLY A 827 41.41 2.05 22.56
CA GLY A 827 41.51 3.14 21.58
C GLY A 827 40.20 3.87 21.29
N PHE A 828 39.14 3.64 22.07
CA PHE A 828 37.86 4.31 21.87
C PHE A 828 37.92 5.75 22.39
N GLY A 829 37.43 6.70 21.60
CA GLY A 829 37.27 8.10 22.01
C GLY A 829 36.08 8.34 22.94
N PHE A 830 35.84 7.45 23.91
CA PHE A 830 34.77 7.57 24.90
C PHE A 830 35.33 8.13 26.22
N GLN A 831 34.62 9.10 26.80
CA GLN A 831 34.89 9.60 28.14
C GLN A 831 33.56 9.89 28.88
N THR A 832 33.55 9.69 30.20
CA THR A 832 32.36 9.88 31.05
C THR A 832 31.99 11.35 31.28
N ASP A 833 32.96 12.26 31.16
CA ASP A 833 32.78 13.70 31.28
C ASP A 833 32.39 14.37 29.94
N ALA A 834 32.50 13.64 28.82
CA ALA A 834 32.18 14.14 27.49
C ALA A 834 30.69 14.05 27.13
N ALA A 835 30.20 15.08 26.43
CA ALA A 835 28.83 15.16 25.92
C ALA A 835 28.62 14.38 24.60
N SER A 836 29.71 14.07 23.88
CA SER A 836 29.69 13.43 22.56
C SER A 836 30.53 12.16 22.52
N TYR A 837 30.18 11.25 21.62
CA TYR A 837 30.96 10.05 21.32
C TYR A 837 31.02 9.77 19.80
N PRO A 838 32.21 9.60 19.21
CA PRO A 838 33.53 9.79 19.82
C PRO A 838 33.81 11.27 20.13
N LEU A 839 34.77 11.52 21.03
CA LEU A 839 35.18 12.86 21.47
C LEU A 839 35.70 13.74 20.31
N ASN A 840 36.31 13.14 19.30
CA ASN A 840 36.86 13.88 18.17
C ASN A 840 35.72 14.55 17.35
N PRO A 841 35.60 15.89 17.36
CA PRO A 841 34.49 16.59 16.71
C PRO A 841 34.52 16.51 15.18
N ARG A 842 35.65 16.10 14.59
CA ARG A 842 35.78 15.89 13.14
C ARG A 842 35.14 14.57 12.68
N LEU A 843 34.83 13.66 13.61
CA LEU A 843 34.19 12.39 13.30
C LEU A 843 32.67 12.51 13.46
N ALA A 844 31.94 11.71 12.70
CA ALA A 844 30.50 11.56 12.88
C ALA A 844 30.23 10.97 14.27
N HIS A 845 29.53 11.73 15.10
CA HIS A 845 29.36 11.46 16.53
C HIS A 845 27.89 11.47 16.93
N VAL A 846 27.61 10.90 18.11
CA VAL A 846 26.33 11.04 18.80
C VAL A 846 26.52 11.92 20.02
N THR A 847 25.48 12.66 20.40
CA THR A 847 25.49 13.53 21.59
C THR A 847 24.47 13.08 22.62
N ASN A 848 24.76 13.35 23.89
CA ASN A 848 23.77 13.27 24.95
C ASN A 848 22.77 14.43 24.85
N TYR A 849 21.53 14.17 25.26
CA TYR A 849 20.50 15.21 25.31
C TYR A 849 20.93 16.36 26.23
N ARG A 850 20.80 17.60 25.73
CA ARG A 850 21.29 18.84 26.38
C ARG A 850 22.78 18.82 26.74
N GLU A 851 23.59 18.06 26.00
CA GLU A 851 25.05 18.05 26.09
C GLU A 851 25.59 17.79 27.51
N GLN A 852 24.89 16.99 28.31
CA GLN A 852 25.28 16.73 29.70
C GLN A 852 26.31 15.60 29.81
N SER A 853 27.25 15.76 30.76
CA SER A 853 28.18 14.70 31.20
C SER A 853 27.46 13.59 31.99
N LEU A 854 28.06 12.39 32.00
CA LEU A 854 27.49 11.21 32.66
C LEU A 854 27.77 11.19 34.17
N GLU A 855 28.74 11.98 34.64
CA GLU A 855 29.23 11.91 36.03
C GLU A 855 28.14 12.14 37.07
N ARG A 856 27.24 13.11 36.82
CA ARG A 856 26.10 13.42 37.71
C ARG A 856 25.04 12.32 37.75
N ARG A 857 25.17 11.28 36.93
CA ARG A 857 24.22 10.17 36.77
C ARG A 857 24.77 8.87 37.35
N ALA A 858 26.02 8.88 37.82
CA ALA A 858 26.61 7.77 38.54
C ALA A 858 25.97 7.59 39.92
N GLN A 859 25.87 6.35 40.36
CA GLN A 859 25.44 5.98 41.71
C GLN A 859 26.65 5.44 42.46
N ASP A 860 26.98 6.04 43.60
CA ASP A 860 28.18 5.72 44.39
C ASP A 860 29.48 5.75 43.54
N GLY A 861 29.55 6.71 42.61
CA GLY A 861 30.67 6.86 41.67
C GLY A 861 30.76 5.78 40.59
N LYS A 862 29.76 4.89 40.48
CA LYS A 862 29.67 3.82 39.48
C LYS A 862 28.56 4.07 38.47
N LEU A 863 28.76 3.59 37.25
CA LEU A 863 27.78 3.68 36.19
C LEU A 863 27.71 2.36 35.42
N GLY A 864 26.52 1.78 35.34
CA GLY A 864 26.21 0.58 34.58
C GLY A 864 24.92 0.71 33.77
N LEU A 865 24.40 -0.43 33.29
CA LEU A 865 23.25 -0.48 32.40
C LEU A 865 21.99 0.15 33.03
N ALA A 866 21.74 -0.09 34.32
CA ALA A 866 20.57 0.43 35.01
C ALA A 866 20.56 1.97 35.04
N GLN A 867 21.69 2.61 35.38
CA GLN A 867 21.81 4.07 35.37
C GLN A 867 21.75 4.62 33.94
N ALA A 868 22.40 3.95 32.98
CA ALA A 868 22.37 4.35 31.58
C ALA A 868 20.95 4.34 30.99
N LEU A 869 20.11 3.35 31.35
CA LEU A 869 18.70 3.29 30.98
C LEU A 869 17.87 4.39 31.68
N THR A 870 18.03 4.54 33.01
CA THR A 870 17.32 5.51 33.85
C THR A 870 17.40 6.93 33.29
N TYR A 871 18.62 7.33 32.92
CA TYR A 871 18.92 8.67 32.43
C TYR A 871 19.06 8.75 30.90
N SER A 872 18.83 7.65 30.18
CA SER A 872 18.82 7.59 28.72
C SER A 872 20.12 8.08 28.05
N LEU A 873 21.29 7.63 28.53
CA LEU A 873 22.61 8.13 28.12
C LEU A 873 23.02 7.66 26.71
N ASN A 874 22.96 8.52 25.69
CA ASN A 874 23.23 8.17 24.29
C ASN A 874 24.68 7.69 24.07
N THR A 875 25.66 8.42 24.60
CA THR A 875 27.08 8.13 24.36
C THR A 875 27.49 6.76 24.92
N TRP A 876 26.94 6.38 26.10
CA TRP A 876 27.19 5.07 26.70
C TRP A 876 26.61 3.93 25.86
N PHE A 877 25.37 4.06 25.36
CA PHE A 877 24.75 3.06 24.49
C PHE A 877 25.44 2.94 23.13
N ALA A 878 25.90 4.06 22.56
CA ALA A 878 26.64 4.04 21.31
C ALA A 878 28.00 3.35 21.44
N TRP A 879 28.76 3.64 22.51
CA TRP A 879 30.04 2.99 22.77
C TRP A 879 29.89 1.51 23.09
N THR A 880 28.97 1.14 23.97
CA THR A 880 28.72 -0.27 24.32
C THR A 880 28.15 -1.06 23.15
N GLY A 881 27.34 -0.43 22.29
CA GLY A 881 26.89 -1.01 21.03
C GLY A 881 28.06 -1.39 20.12
N GLU A 882 29.00 -0.47 19.90
CA GLU A 882 30.23 -0.77 19.14
C GLU A 882 31.09 -1.85 19.81
N LEU A 883 31.20 -1.83 21.13
CA LEU A 883 31.97 -2.82 21.88
C LEU A 883 31.39 -4.24 21.73
N SER A 884 30.07 -4.36 21.67
CA SER A 884 29.36 -5.65 21.54
C SER A 884 29.30 -6.21 20.11
N ASP A 885 29.47 -5.36 19.08
CA ASP A 885 29.37 -5.77 17.69
C ASP A 885 30.66 -6.46 17.22
N ARG A 886 30.57 -7.76 16.95
CA ARG A 886 31.73 -8.58 16.56
C ARG A 886 32.30 -8.19 15.20
N SER A 887 31.50 -7.56 14.33
CA SER A 887 31.96 -7.07 13.02
C SER A 887 33.02 -5.97 13.13
N LEU A 888 33.13 -5.34 14.30
CA LEU A 888 34.12 -4.30 14.60
C LEU A 888 35.39 -4.85 15.26
N PHE A 889 35.42 -6.14 15.60
CA PHE A 889 36.57 -6.84 16.16
C PHE A 889 37.12 -6.21 17.45
N GLY A 890 36.25 -5.54 18.23
CA GLY A 890 36.62 -4.87 19.49
C GLY A 890 37.53 -3.65 19.33
N ARG A 891 37.64 -3.08 18.13
CA ARG A 891 38.53 -1.95 17.81
C ARG A 891 37.76 -0.65 17.62
N ALA A 892 38.41 0.48 17.89
CA ALA A 892 37.86 1.82 17.65
C ALA A 892 37.77 2.22 16.16
N GLU A 893 38.63 1.64 15.31
CA GLU A 893 38.66 1.86 13.86
C GLU A 893 38.85 0.55 13.08
N GLY A 894 38.54 0.57 11.78
CA GLY A 894 38.60 -0.61 10.92
C GLY A 894 37.45 -1.61 11.14
N GLY A 895 37.72 -2.90 10.87
CA GLY A 895 36.72 -3.97 10.91
C GLY A 895 35.92 -4.10 9.61
N ALA A 896 34.73 -4.69 9.69
CA ALA A 896 33.79 -4.81 8.58
C ALA A 896 32.40 -4.35 9.04
N PRO A 897 32.16 -3.04 9.23
CA PRO A 897 30.84 -2.55 9.64
C PRO A 897 29.75 -2.78 8.57
N ASP A 898 30.13 -2.97 7.31
CA ASP A 898 29.23 -3.09 6.16
C ASP A 898 28.92 -4.56 5.80
N LEU A 899 28.49 -5.31 6.81
CA LEU A 899 27.97 -6.67 6.67
C LEU A 899 26.45 -6.63 6.54
N GLN A 900 25.94 -7.41 5.60
CA GLN A 900 24.51 -7.62 5.40
C GLN A 900 24.15 -9.09 5.54
N ALA A 901 22.91 -9.37 5.95
CA ALA A 901 22.38 -10.72 6.00
C ALA A 901 21.74 -11.07 4.65
N LEU A 902 22.16 -12.17 4.02
CA LEU A 902 21.48 -12.72 2.85
C LEU A 902 20.35 -13.69 3.24
N ASP A 903 20.53 -14.45 4.32
CA ASP A 903 19.45 -15.22 4.96
C ASP A 903 19.18 -14.72 6.38
N ALA A 904 17.95 -14.95 6.84
CA ALA A 904 17.49 -14.49 8.15
C ALA A 904 18.31 -15.15 9.26
N GLY A 905 19.00 -14.32 10.05
CA GLY A 905 19.81 -14.76 11.18
C GLY A 905 21.32 -14.83 10.90
N ALA A 906 21.78 -14.60 9.67
CA ALA A 906 23.21 -14.59 9.34
C ALA A 906 24.05 -13.59 10.16
N LEU A 907 23.41 -12.53 10.68
CA LEU A 907 24.03 -11.53 11.53
C LEU A 907 23.78 -11.72 13.03
N ASP A 908 22.93 -12.66 13.45
CA ASP A 908 22.49 -12.75 14.85
C ASP A 908 23.63 -13.10 15.81
N SER A 909 24.54 -13.99 15.39
CA SER A 909 25.72 -14.34 16.19
C SER A 909 26.81 -13.26 16.17
N ILE A 910 26.66 -12.23 15.33
CA ILE A 910 27.65 -11.17 15.06
C ILE A 910 27.21 -9.85 15.69
N ARG A 911 25.91 -9.55 15.63
CA ARG A 911 25.28 -8.31 16.09
C ARG A 911 24.23 -8.61 17.16
N PRO A 912 24.64 -8.68 18.45
CA PRO A 912 23.74 -9.07 19.54
C PRO A 912 22.49 -8.19 19.68
N ILE A 913 22.57 -6.90 19.35
CA ILE A 913 21.42 -5.98 19.35
C ILE A 913 20.39 -6.36 18.29
N VAL A 914 20.85 -6.71 17.08
CA VAL A 914 19.97 -7.18 15.99
C VAL A 914 19.36 -8.54 16.35
N ALA A 915 20.16 -9.44 16.93
CA ALA A 915 19.67 -10.73 17.41
C ALA A 915 18.57 -10.60 18.46
N ALA A 916 18.73 -9.68 19.43
CA ALA A 916 17.70 -9.37 20.42
C ALA A 916 16.44 -8.81 19.76
N ALA A 917 16.57 -7.94 18.76
CA ALA A 917 15.43 -7.41 18.01
C ALA A 917 14.69 -8.52 17.24
N HIS A 918 15.39 -9.39 16.52
CA HIS A 918 14.80 -10.54 15.82
C HIS A 918 14.09 -11.49 16.80
N LYS A 919 14.65 -11.73 17.99
CA LYS A 919 14.02 -12.53 19.04
C LYS A 919 12.69 -11.94 19.52
N LEU A 920 12.53 -10.61 19.43
CA LEU A 920 11.29 -9.91 19.75
C LEU A 920 10.33 -9.79 18.55
N GLY A 921 10.67 -10.32 17.38
CA GLY A 921 9.81 -10.28 16.19
C GLY A 921 10.06 -9.12 15.23
N PHE A 922 11.16 -8.37 15.37
CA PHE A 922 11.57 -7.42 14.32
C PHE A 922 11.85 -8.18 13.02
N GLU A 923 11.61 -7.53 11.88
CA GLU A 923 11.61 -8.08 10.52
C GLU A 923 10.53 -9.14 10.23
N GLN A 924 9.70 -9.49 11.23
CA GLN A 924 8.66 -10.50 11.09
C GLN A 924 7.29 -9.85 10.90
N ARG A 925 6.46 -10.46 10.04
CA ARG A 925 5.04 -10.10 9.95
C ARG A 925 4.28 -10.77 11.08
N LEU A 926 3.75 -9.97 12.00
CA LEU A 926 2.92 -10.47 13.09
C LEU A 926 1.48 -10.66 12.62
N ARG A 927 0.93 -11.86 12.85
CA ARG A 927 -0.45 -12.23 12.56
C ARG A 927 -1.27 -12.13 13.84
N LEU A 928 -2.40 -11.44 13.76
CA LEU A 928 -3.26 -11.14 14.91
C LEU A 928 -4.53 -12.00 14.93
N ASP A 929 -4.58 -13.04 14.09
CA ASP A 929 -5.73 -13.93 13.95
C ASP A 929 -5.84 -15.00 15.05
N GLY A 930 -4.85 -15.08 15.95
CA GLY A 930 -4.84 -16.05 17.03
C GLY A 930 -4.78 -17.52 16.55
N GLY A 931 -4.34 -17.74 15.30
CA GLY A 931 -4.33 -19.07 14.67
C GLY A 931 -5.72 -19.59 14.26
N LEU A 932 -6.72 -18.72 14.15
CA LEU A 932 -8.08 -19.08 13.76
C LEU A 932 -8.31 -19.04 12.24
N LEU A 933 -7.46 -18.32 11.48
CA LEU A 933 -7.54 -18.34 10.03
C LEU A 933 -6.78 -19.55 9.47
N PRO A 934 -7.23 -20.13 8.34
CA PRO A 934 -6.57 -21.28 7.76
C PRO A 934 -5.16 -20.91 7.25
N ALA A 935 -4.25 -21.89 7.23
CA ALA A 935 -2.85 -21.64 6.88
C ALA A 935 -2.64 -21.12 5.44
N ASP A 936 -3.57 -21.44 4.54
CA ASP A 936 -3.61 -21.02 3.14
C ASP A 936 -4.48 -19.76 2.89
N TYR A 937 -4.87 -19.05 3.95
CA TYR A 937 -5.65 -17.81 3.84
C TYR A 937 -4.97 -16.79 2.90
N ASP A 938 -5.77 -16.16 2.03
CA ASP A 938 -5.35 -15.10 1.10
C ASP A 938 -5.03 -13.80 1.85
N TRP A 939 -3.87 -13.78 2.51
CA TRP A 939 -3.33 -12.61 3.19
C TRP A 939 -2.92 -11.55 2.17
N ARG A 940 -3.50 -10.36 2.30
CA ARG A 940 -3.19 -9.21 1.47
C ARG A 940 -2.39 -8.20 2.26
N SER A 941 -1.58 -7.41 1.56
CA SER A 941 -0.90 -6.27 2.15
C SER A 941 -1.92 -5.36 2.85
N TRP A 942 -1.61 -4.96 4.08
CA TRP A 942 -2.42 -4.06 4.91
C TRP A 942 -3.75 -4.62 5.45
N ASP A 943 -3.94 -5.93 5.39
CA ASP A 943 -5.00 -6.61 6.15
C ASP A 943 -4.96 -6.22 7.65
N ALA A 944 -6.12 -5.95 8.23
CA ALA A 944 -6.28 -5.46 9.60
C ALA A 944 -5.70 -6.38 10.68
N LEU A 945 -5.78 -7.71 10.47
CA LEU A 945 -5.20 -8.72 11.37
C LEU A 945 -3.71 -8.98 11.09
N GLN A 946 -3.01 -8.03 10.45
CA GLN A 946 -1.57 -8.09 10.21
C GLN A 946 -0.92 -6.77 10.63
N ALA A 947 0.13 -6.86 11.45
CA ALA A 947 0.99 -5.73 11.75
C ALA A 947 2.03 -5.50 10.64
N THR A 948 2.39 -4.23 10.40
CA THR A 948 3.60 -3.91 9.63
C THR A 948 4.83 -4.35 10.44
N PRO A 949 5.79 -5.06 9.84
CA PRO A 949 7.04 -5.43 10.52
C PRO A 949 7.79 -4.18 10.99
N ALA A 950 8.33 -4.24 12.20
CA ALA A 950 9.38 -3.31 12.58
C ALA A 950 10.65 -3.63 11.79
N HIS A 951 11.33 -2.59 11.31
CA HIS A 951 12.49 -2.70 10.43
C HIS A 951 13.69 -1.96 11.00
N ILE A 952 14.88 -2.58 10.97
CA ILE A 952 16.16 -1.93 11.25
C ILE A 952 16.84 -1.63 9.91
N ASP A 953 17.15 -0.36 9.66
CA ASP A 953 17.80 0.03 8.42
C ASP A 953 19.18 -0.66 8.31
N PRO A 954 19.64 -1.00 7.09
CA PRO A 954 20.98 -1.52 6.88
C PRO A 954 22.06 -0.64 7.52
N ILE A 955 23.08 -1.31 8.09
CA ILE A 955 24.23 -0.68 8.75
C ILE A 955 25.45 -0.87 7.86
N HIS A 956 25.92 0.23 7.28
CA HIS A 956 27.11 0.28 6.41
C HIS A 956 28.31 0.89 7.13
N THR A 957 28.07 1.74 8.13
CA THR A 957 29.14 2.45 8.85
C THR A 957 29.01 2.32 10.38
N ARG A 958 30.13 2.57 11.07
CA ARG A 958 30.17 2.67 12.54
C ARG A 958 29.22 3.75 13.08
N HIS A 959 29.09 4.87 12.38
CA HIS A 959 28.18 5.93 12.81
C HIS A 959 26.72 5.47 12.76
N GLU A 960 26.34 4.72 11.72
CA GLU A 960 25.00 4.16 11.60
C GLU A 960 24.73 3.11 12.67
N LEU A 961 25.73 2.30 13.05
CA LEU A 961 25.63 1.39 14.21
C LEU A 961 25.39 2.16 15.51
N ARG A 962 26.09 3.28 15.74
CA ARG A 962 25.88 4.15 16.91
C ARG A 962 24.47 4.72 16.93
N GLN A 963 23.96 5.17 15.78
CA GLN A 963 22.59 5.67 15.63
C GLN A 963 21.56 4.57 15.91
N MET A 964 21.74 3.38 15.34
CA MET A 964 20.91 2.20 15.59
C MET A 964 20.87 1.85 17.08
N SER A 965 22.03 1.84 17.75
CA SER A 965 22.15 1.49 19.17
C SER A 965 21.35 2.41 20.10
N ILE A 966 21.02 3.63 19.66
CA ILE A 966 20.20 4.59 20.42
C ILE A 966 18.76 4.73 19.90
N GLY A 967 18.36 3.89 18.95
CA GLY A 967 16.99 3.83 18.40
C GLY A 967 16.71 4.78 17.24
N LEU A 968 17.74 5.21 16.53
CA LEU A 968 17.63 5.92 15.25
C LEU A 968 17.87 4.92 14.11
N ARG A 969 17.44 5.23 12.88
CA ARG A 969 17.57 4.34 11.71
C ARG A 969 16.80 3.01 11.81
N MET A 970 15.54 3.13 12.19
CA MET A 970 14.60 2.00 12.24
C MET A 970 13.17 2.53 12.25
N GLN A 971 12.23 1.64 12.01
CA GLN A 971 10.80 1.92 12.07
C GLN A 971 10.12 0.86 12.93
N VAL A 972 9.28 1.29 13.87
CA VAL A 972 8.55 0.39 14.75
C VAL A 972 7.09 0.78 14.85
N THR A 973 6.29 -0.11 15.42
CA THR A 973 4.90 0.18 15.80
C THR A 973 4.76 0.24 17.34
N PRO A 974 3.73 0.92 17.86
CA PRO A 974 3.35 0.81 19.27
C PRO A 974 3.14 -0.63 19.72
N LEU A 975 2.50 -1.48 18.91
CA LEU A 975 2.36 -2.90 19.21
C LEU A 975 3.72 -3.58 19.41
N GLN A 976 4.69 -3.34 18.52
CA GLN A 976 6.02 -3.93 18.64
C GLN A 976 6.73 -3.49 19.94
N MET A 977 6.63 -2.22 20.32
CA MET A 977 7.26 -1.71 21.53
C MET A 977 6.55 -2.18 22.81
N ALA A 978 5.22 -2.33 22.76
CA ALA A 978 4.46 -2.97 23.83
C ALA A 978 4.90 -4.44 23.99
N LEU A 979 5.10 -5.19 22.90
CA LEU A 979 5.61 -6.56 22.94
C LEU A 979 7.04 -6.65 23.50
N ALA A 980 7.92 -5.71 23.15
CA ALA A 980 9.24 -5.63 23.76
C ALA A 980 9.16 -5.43 25.29
N SER A 981 8.24 -4.58 25.74
CA SER A 981 8.00 -4.33 27.17
C SER A 981 7.38 -5.55 27.86
N ALA A 982 6.40 -6.19 27.22
CA ALA A 982 5.78 -7.43 27.67
C ALA A 982 6.83 -8.54 27.83
N ALA A 983 7.75 -8.67 26.87
CA ALA A 983 8.77 -9.69 26.91
C ALA A 983 9.75 -9.48 28.07
N ILE A 984 10.15 -8.23 28.34
CA ILE A 984 11.00 -7.89 29.50
C ILE A 984 10.26 -8.13 30.82
N ALA A 985 8.96 -7.82 30.87
CA ALA A 985 8.13 -8.04 32.06
C ALA A 985 7.97 -9.54 32.36
N GLN A 986 7.61 -10.34 31.36
CA GLN A 986 7.37 -11.78 31.50
C GLN A 986 8.66 -12.61 31.57
N GLY A 987 9.72 -12.16 30.90
CA GLY A 987 10.91 -12.98 30.64
C GLY A 987 10.70 -14.02 29.53
N ALA A 988 9.67 -13.86 28.70
CA ALA A 988 9.34 -14.74 27.58
C ALA A 988 8.84 -13.91 26.38
N VAL A 989 9.00 -14.44 25.16
CA VAL A 989 8.50 -13.78 23.95
C VAL A 989 6.98 -13.90 23.91
N VAL A 990 6.29 -12.77 23.90
CA VAL A 990 4.82 -12.69 23.88
C VAL A 990 4.35 -12.64 22.42
N THR A 991 3.36 -13.45 22.06
CA THR A 991 2.75 -13.43 20.72
C THR A 991 1.41 -12.70 20.79
N PRO A 992 1.21 -11.60 20.04
CA PRO A 992 -0.04 -10.84 20.10
C PRO A 992 -1.19 -11.56 19.39
N ARG A 993 -2.41 -11.30 19.83
CA ARG A 993 -3.63 -11.69 19.11
C ARG A 993 -4.73 -10.64 19.27
N LEU A 994 -5.54 -10.49 18.23
CA LEU A 994 -6.74 -9.66 18.20
C LEU A 994 -8.00 -10.50 18.06
N LEU A 995 -7.97 -11.56 17.23
CA LEU A 995 -9.10 -12.46 17.06
C LEU A 995 -9.09 -13.50 18.19
N LEU A 996 -10.10 -13.42 19.06
CA LEU A 996 -10.23 -14.25 20.25
C LEU A 996 -11.08 -15.49 20.00
N ALA A 997 -12.15 -15.36 19.21
CA ALA A 997 -12.99 -16.49 18.80
C ALA A 997 -13.60 -16.25 17.41
N LEU A 998 -13.88 -17.34 16.72
CA LEU A 998 -14.56 -17.37 15.43
C LEU A 998 -15.62 -18.49 15.46
N ASP A 999 -16.89 -18.11 15.44
CA ASP A 999 -18.03 -18.98 15.73
C ASP A 999 -17.80 -19.83 17.00
N SER A 1000 -17.75 -21.16 16.89
CA SER A 1000 -17.49 -22.07 18.00
C SER A 1000 -16.01 -22.29 18.34
N SER A 1001 -15.09 -21.75 17.54
CA SER A 1001 -13.65 -21.95 17.70
C SER A 1001 -13.04 -20.82 18.52
N ASN A 1002 -12.26 -21.16 19.55
CA ASN A 1002 -11.51 -20.19 20.36
C ASN A 1002 -10.04 -20.19 19.96
N SER A 1003 -9.40 -19.03 20.03
CA SER A 1003 -7.97 -18.92 19.76
C SER A 1003 -7.16 -19.52 20.90
N VAL A 1004 -6.02 -20.12 20.55
CA VAL A 1004 -5.10 -20.74 21.51
C VAL A 1004 -3.92 -19.81 21.71
N ALA A 1005 -3.64 -19.42 22.95
CA ALA A 1005 -2.45 -18.63 23.27
C ALA A 1005 -1.21 -19.46 22.90
N PRO A 1006 -0.33 -18.97 22.01
CA PRO A 1006 0.88 -19.70 21.64
C PRO A 1006 1.80 -19.90 22.85
N ALA A 1007 2.57 -20.98 22.85
CA ALA A 1007 3.63 -21.15 23.84
C ALA A 1007 4.60 -19.97 23.75
N GLN A 1008 4.90 -19.34 24.89
CA GLN A 1008 5.79 -18.19 24.98
C GLN A 1008 7.22 -18.67 25.29
N PRO A 1009 8.14 -18.70 24.32
CA PRO A 1009 9.49 -19.18 24.57
C PRO A 1009 10.23 -18.23 25.51
N ALA A 1010 11.01 -18.77 26.45
CA ALA A 1010 11.79 -17.99 27.38
C ALA A 1010 12.79 -17.07 26.65
N LEU A 1011 12.96 -15.84 27.15
CA LEU A 1011 13.95 -14.91 26.62
C LEU A 1011 15.38 -15.41 26.85
N GLY A 1012 15.65 -16.13 27.94
CA GLY A 1012 17.00 -16.61 28.25
C GLY A 1012 18.05 -15.49 28.33
N ILE A 1013 17.62 -14.28 28.68
CA ILE A 1013 18.47 -13.08 28.85
C ILE A 1013 18.27 -12.59 30.29
N ARG A 1014 19.31 -12.02 30.89
CA ARG A 1014 19.26 -11.41 32.22
C ARG A 1014 18.44 -10.11 32.19
N LEU A 1015 17.47 -9.96 33.10
CA LEU A 1015 16.48 -8.86 33.04
C LEU A 1015 16.48 -7.93 34.25
N ASP A 1016 17.11 -8.29 35.36
CA ASP A 1016 17.13 -7.50 36.61
C ASP A 1016 17.69 -6.09 36.39
N ARG A 1017 18.82 -5.94 35.67
CA ARG A 1017 19.42 -4.61 35.38
C ARG A 1017 18.53 -3.76 34.47
N ILE A 1018 17.86 -4.40 33.49
CA ILE A 1018 16.96 -3.72 32.56
C ILE A 1018 15.71 -3.24 33.30
N ARG A 1019 15.09 -4.11 34.11
CA ARG A 1019 13.93 -3.78 34.93
C ARG A 1019 14.25 -2.68 35.94
N ALA A 1020 15.41 -2.73 36.59
CA ALA A 1020 15.88 -1.66 37.49
C ALA A 1020 16.02 -0.32 36.75
N GLY A 1021 16.60 -0.33 35.54
CA GLY A 1021 16.71 0.87 34.71
C GLY A 1021 15.36 1.45 34.30
N MET A 1022 14.43 0.61 33.84
CA MET A 1022 13.08 1.03 33.47
C MET A 1022 12.25 1.50 34.66
N LYS A 1023 12.50 0.97 35.86
CA LYS A 1023 11.92 1.48 37.11
C LYS A 1023 12.45 2.88 37.42
N GLY A 1024 13.77 3.06 37.33
CA GLY A 1024 14.42 4.35 37.55
C GLY A 1024 13.87 5.45 36.64
N VAL A 1025 13.54 5.14 35.37
CA VAL A 1025 12.92 6.12 34.44
C VAL A 1025 11.64 6.73 35.02
N VAL A 1026 10.79 5.92 35.65
CA VAL A 1026 9.49 6.31 36.19
C VAL A 1026 9.64 6.98 37.55
N ASP A 1027 10.60 6.55 38.37
CA ASP A 1027 10.73 7.06 39.74
C ASP A 1027 11.51 8.37 39.82
N THR A 1028 12.61 8.48 39.10
CA THR A 1028 13.55 9.62 39.20
C THR A 1028 14.09 10.13 37.86
N GLY A 1029 13.91 9.35 36.79
CA GLY A 1029 14.47 9.63 35.48
C GLY A 1029 13.53 10.40 34.56
N THR A 1030 13.70 10.14 33.26
CA THR A 1030 13.08 10.91 32.17
C THR A 1030 11.55 10.86 32.12
N GLY A 1031 10.91 9.85 32.70
CA GLY A 1031 9.45 9.72 32.75
C GLY A 1031 8.82 10.24 34.05
N ALA A 1032 9.63 10.53 35.08
CA ALA A 1032 9.12 10.80 36.43
C ALA A 1032 8.14 11.97 36.50
N GLY A 1033 8.34 13.01 35.68
CA GLY A 1033 7.43 14.16 35.61
C GLY A 1033 5.98 13.80 35.27
N ALA A 1034 5.76 12.82 34.40
CA ALA A 1034 4.42 12.41 33.96
C ALA A 1034 3.69 11.55 35.01
N PHE A 1035 4.42 10.76 35.82
CA PHE A 1035 3.83 9.77 36.73
C PHE A 1035 3.89 10.16 38.22
N ARG A 1036 4.38 11.36 38.55
CA ARG A 1036 4.50 11.84 39.94
C ARG A 1036 3.19 12.32 40.58
N SER A 1037 2.09 12.38 39.84
CA SER A 1037 0.81 12.90 40.37
C SER A 1037 0.26 12.01 41.47
N SER A 1038 -0.50 12.59 42.41
CA SER A 1038 -1.14 11.83 43.50
C SER A 1038 -2.12 10.77 42.98
N ALA A 1039 -2.79 11.04 41.86
CA ALA A 1039 -3.69 10.11 41.19
C ALA A 1039 -3.00 8.80 40.74
N LEU A 1040 -1.69 8.85 40.49
CA LEU A 1040 -0.89 7.71 40.05
C LEU A 1040 -0.03 7.11 41.18
N ALA A 1041 -0.13 7.65 42.40
CA ALA A 1041 0.72 7.24 43.52
C ALA A 1041 0.59 5.75 43.85
N ALA A 1042 -0.62 5.19 43.76
CA ALA A 1042 -0.88 3.78 43.99
C ALA A 1042 -0.36 2.87 42.86
N LEU A 1043 -0.32 3.36 41.62
CA LEU A 1043 0.15 2.59 40.46
C LEU A 1043 1.67 2.62 40.30
N ARG A 1044 2.30 3.74 40.70
CA ARG A 1044 3.72 3.99 40.49
C ARG A 1044 4.66 2.88 40.99
N PRO A 1045 4.44 2.23 42.15
CA PRO A 1045 5.27 1.11 42.59
C PRO A 1045 5.35 -0.04 41.58
N GLY A 1046 4.24 -0.34 40.89
CA GLY A 1046 4.15 -1.39 39.87
C GLY A 1046 4.43 -0.91 38.45
N LEU A 1047 4.75 0.37 38.22
CA LEU A 1047 4.95 0.93 36.89
C LEU A 1047 6.44 0.98 36.52
N PHE A 1048 6.75 0.49 35.32
CA PHE A 1048 8.08 0.48 34.71
C PHE A 1048 7.98 1.04 33.30
N GLY A 1049 8.99 1.77 32.82
CA GLY A 1049 8.94 2.27 31.45
C GLY A 1049 10.22 2.89 30.92
N LYS A 1050 10.12 3.37 29.68
CA LYS A 1050 11.17 4.06 28.96
C LYS A 1050 10.57 5.13 28.06
N THR A 1051 11.14 6.33 28.09
CA THR A 1051 10.82 7.42 27.15
C THR A 1051 11.71 7.34 25.90
N GLY A 1052 11.22 7.91 24.79
CA GLY A 1052 11.97 8.06 23.55
C GLY A 1052 11.67 9.38 22.86
N THR A 1053 12.69 9.93 22.22
CA THR A 1053 12.59 11.10 21.35
C THR A 1053 13.49 10.84 20.14
N ALA A 1054 12.91 10.83 18.95
CA ALA A 1054 13.61 10.70 17.68
C ALA A 1054 13.43 12.00 16.88
N PRO A 1055 14.50 12.76 16.60
CA PRO A 1055 14.40 13.98 15.79
C PRO A 1055 13.84 13.67 14.40
N SER A 1056 12.87 14.47 13.94
CA SER A 1056 12.24 14.34 12.62
C SER A 1056 12.25 15.64 11.80
N GLY A 1057 12.75 16.73 12.37
CA GLY A 1057 12.94 18.03 11.74
C GLY A 1057 13.72 18.97 12.69
N PRO A 1058 13.97 20.24 12.29
CA PRO A 1058 14.72 21.20 13.12
C PRO A 1058 14.14 21.37 14.53
N ASP A 1059 12.81 21.53 14.61
CA ASP A 1059 12.08 21.76 15.86
C ASP A 1059 11.01 20.69 16.13
N SER A 1060 11.09 19.54 15.43
CA SER A 1060 10.10 18.46 15.56
C SER A 1060 10.74 17.11 15.81
N ALA A 1061 10.06 16.30 16.63
CA ALA A 1061 10.46 14.95 16.95
C ALA A 1061 9.25 14.00 16.95
N THR A 1062 9.54 12.71 16.79
CA THR A 1062 8.63 11.64 17.16
C THR A 1062 8.94 11.22 18.58
N VAL A 1063 7.94 11.26 19.45
CA VAL A 1063 8.07 11.03 20.88
C VAL A 1063 7.33 9.77 21.29
N TRP A 1064 7.92 9.04 22.23
CA TRP A 1064 7.48 7.70 22.62
C TRP A 1064 7.52 7.51 24.14
N PHE A 1065 6.62 6.67 24.63
CA PHE A 1065 6.75 5.99 25.91
C PHE A 1065 6.37 4.52 25.75
N THR A 1066 7.10 3.63 26.39
CA THR A 1066 6.80 2.19 26.43
C THR A 1066 7.09 1.64 27.82
N GLY A 1067 6.34 0.64 28.28
CA GLY A 1067 6.48 0.12 29.63
C GLY A 1067 5.50 -0.99 29.95
N TRP A 1068 5.44 -1.35 31.24
CA TRP A 1068 4.43 -2.25 31.76
C TRP A 1068 4.00 -1.85 33.16
N LEU A 1069 2.82 -2.35 33.53
CA LEU A 1069 2.26 -2.28 34.87
C LEU A 1069 2.20 -3.71 35.45
N GLU A 1070 2.73 -3.89 36.66
CA GLU A 1070 2.68 -5.17 37.38
C GLU A 1070 1.24 -5.61 37.67
N ALA A 1071 1.05 -6.93 37.75
CA ALA A 1071 -0.23 -7.53 38.11
C ALA A 1071 -0.74 -6.99 39.47
N GLY A 1072 -2.05 -6.76 39.57
CA GLY A 1072 -2.70 -6.26 40.79
C GLY A 1072 -2.49 -4.78 41.09
N SER A 1073 -1.84 -4.02 40.20
CA SER A 1073 -1.67 -2.56 40.40
C SER A 1073 -3.00 -1.81 40.23
N LEU A 1074 -3.84 -2.22 39.27
CA LEU A 1074 -5.19 -1.72 39.07
C LEU A 1074 -6.23 -2.66 39.71
N PRO A 1075 -7.39 -2.13 40.19
CA PRO A 1075 -8.50 -2.97 40.63
C PRO A 1075 -8.91 -3.97 39.54
N GLY A 1076 -9.10 -5.24 39.90
CA GLY A 1076 -9.51 -6.29 38.96
C GLY A 1076 -8.44 -6.76 37.96
N GLN A 1077 -7.32 -6.05 37.81
CA GLN A 1077 -6.23 -6.40 36.90
C GLN A 1077 -5.42 -7.60 37.44
N ARG A 1078 -5.62 -8.78 36.85
CA ARG A 1078 -4.92 -10.02 37.26
C ARG A 1078 -3.55 -10.23 36.63
N HIS A 1079 -3.34 -9.71 35.43
CA HIS A 1079 -2.18 -9.93 34.58
C HIS A 1079 -1.39 -8.64 34.39
N ARG A 1080 -0.10 -8.72 34.05
CA ARG A 1080 0.69 -7.53 33.69
C ARG A 1080 0.11 -6.89 32.43
N LEU A 1081 0.08 -5.56 32.41
CA LEU A 1081 -0.31 -4.80 31.23
C LEU A 1081 0.92 -4.18 30.60
N ALA A 1082 1.23 -4.57 29.37
CA ALA A 1082 2.23 -3.90 28.56
C ALA A 1082 1.58 -2.76 27.75
N LEU A 1083 2.30 -1.65 27.63
CA LEU A 1083 1.76 -0.40 27.12
C LEU A 1083 2.80 0.39 26.35
N ALA A 1084 2.38 0.96 25.22
CA ALA A 1084 3.20 1.83 24.40
C ALA A 1084 2.35 2.92 23.74
N ALA A 1085 2.89 4.13 23.64
CA ALA A 1085 2.27 5.24 22.95
C ALA A 1085 3.32 6.08 22.21
N PHE A 1086 2.91 6.67 21.09
CA PHE A 1086 3.73 7.62 20.35
C PHE A 1086 2.93 8.77 19.77
N VAL A 1087 3.63 9.87 19.52
CA VAL A 1087 3.13 11.05 18.83
C VAL A 1087 4.22 11.56 17.88
N SER A 1088 3.91 11.71 16.59
CA SER A 1088 4.82 12.34 15.62
C SER A 1088 4.70 13.87 15.65
N HIS A 1089 5.67 14.58 15.06
CA HIS A 1089 5.65 16.04 14.91
C HIS A 1089 5.44 16.78 16.24
N SER A 1090 6.05 16.30 17.32
CA SER A 1090 6.04 16.91 18.65
C SER A 1090 7.20 17.88 18.80
N GLU A 1091 6.94 19.03 19.43
CA GLU A 1091 7.95 20.01 19.84
C GLU A 1091 8.53 19.70 21.24
N ALA A 1092 7.91 18.77 21.96
CA ALA A 1092 8.28 18.34 23.30
C ALA A 1092 9.01 16.98 23.29
N THR A 1093 9.42 16.49 24.47
CA THR A 1093 10.08 15.18 24.65
C THR A 1093 9.12 14.03 24.94
N GLY A 1094 9.60 12.78 24.84
CA GLY A 1094 8.84 11.58 25.27
C GLY A 1094 8.28 11.64 26.69
N GLY A 1095 9.00 12.24 27.63
CA GLY A 1095 8.54 12.40 29.02
C GLY A 1095 7.49 13.49 29.21
N GLU A 1096 7.42 14.46 28.29
CA GLU A 1096 6.55 15.64 28.39
C GLU A 1096 5.30 15.54 27.52
N HIS A 1097 5.25 14.60 26.57
CA HIS A 1097 4.13 14.47 25.64
C HIS A 1097 3.60 13.05 25.49
N ALA A 1098 4.45 12.07 25.15
CA ALA A 1098 3.99 10.67 25.00
C ALA A 1098 3.67 9.99 26.34
N ALA A 1099 4.51 10.17 27.36
CA ALA A 1099 4.25 9.61 28.70
C ALA A 1099 2.96 10.14 29.35
N PRO A 1100 2.63 11.46 29.26
CA PRO A 1100 1.34 11.98 29.69
C PRO A 1100 0.10 11.34 29.07
N VAL A 1101 0.17 10.86 27.82
CA VAL A 1101 -0.95 10.12 27.20
C VAL A 1101 -1.29 8.89 28.04
N LEU A 1102 -0.29 8.04 28.32
CA LEU A 1102 -0.48 6.82 29.12
C LEU A 1102 -0.74 7.12 30.59
N ALA A 1103 -0.09 8.13 31.17
CA ALA A 1103 -0.36 8.58 32.55
C ALA A 1103 -1.83 8.97 32.73
N THR A 1104 -2.42 9.64 31.73
CA THR A 1104 -3.84 10.04 31.75
C THR A 1104 -4.77 8.84 31.67
N VAL A 1105 -4.51 7.87 30.78
CA VAL A 1105 -5.30 6.63 30.71
C VAL A 1105 -5.23 5.87 32.03
N LEU A 1106 -4.02 5.66 32.57
CA LEU A 1106 -3.81 4.94 33.83
C LEU A 1106 -4.48 5.64 35.03
N ALA A 1107 -4.44 6.97 35.09
CA ALA A 1107 -5.10 7.73 36.14
C ALA A 1107 -6.63 7.58 36.08
N ALA A 1108 -7.21 7.57 34.87
CA ALA A 1108 -8.63 7.35 34.68
C ALA A 1108 -9.06 5.93 35.09
N LEU A 1109 -8.23 4.92 34.85
CA LEU A 1109 -8.48 3.54 35.29
C LEU A 1109 -8.36 3.36 36.82
N ALA A 1110 -7.50 4.14 37.48
CA ALA A 1110 -7.37 4.10 38.95
C ALA A 1110 -8.49 4.85 39.70
N GLY A 1111 -9.23 5.74 39.02
CA GLY A 1111 -10.23 6.62 39.64
C GLY A 1111 -11.55 5.93 40.03
N PRO A 1112 -12.35 6.53 40.95
CA PRO A 1112 -13.59 5.95 41.48
C PRO A 1112 -14.70 5.75 40.44
N ALA A 1113 -14.62 6.41 39.27
CA ALA A 1113 -15.61 6.29 38.19
C ALA A 1113 -15.69 4.85 37.60
N HIS A 1114 -14.59 4.09 37.63
CA HIS A 1114 -14.56 2.69 37.16
C HIS A 1114 -15.06 1.68 38.22
N GLN A 1115 -15.01 2.02 39.51
CA GLN A 1115 -15.51 1.14 40.58
C GLN A 1115 -17.05 1.00 40.57
N ASN A 1116 -17.75 2.06 40.16
CA ASN A 1116 -19.23 2.07 40.10
C ASN A 1116 -19.82 1.36 38.87
N SER A 1117 -19.06 1.17 37.79
CA SER A 1117 -19.53 0.48 36.58
C SER A 1117 -19.40 -1.04 36.68
N GLU A 1118 -18.37 -1.56 37.37
CA GLU A 1118 -18.28 -2.99 37.73
C GLU A 1118 -19.31 -3.39 38.79
N GLN A 1119 -19.56 -2.56 39.81
CA GLN A 1119 -20.60 -2.84 40.82
C GLN A 1119 -22.04 -2.85 40.27
N LYS A 1120 -22.29 -2.19 39.13
CA LYS A 1120 -23.60 -2.23 38.46
C LYS A 1120 -23.76 -3.37 37.46
N ARG A 1121 -22.69 -4.13 37.17
CA ARG A 1121 -22.69 -5.24 36.21
C ARG A 1121 -22.56 -6.64 36.84
N ASN A 1122 -22.39 -6.73 38.16
CA ASN A 1122 -22.50 -7.98 38.91
C ASN A 1122 -23.93 -8.20 39.43
#